data_AF-A0A0X8CUN4-F1
#
_entry.id   AF-A0A0X8CUN4-F1
#
_cell.length_a   1.000
_cell.length_b   1.000
_cell.length_c   1.000
_cell.angle_alpha   90.00
_cell.angle_beta   90.00
_cell.angle_gamma   90.00
#
_symmetry.space_group_name_H-M   'P 1'
#
loop_
_entity.id
_entity.type
_entity.pdbx_description
1 polymer ?
#
loop_
_entity_poly.entity_id
_entity_poly.type
_entity_poly.pdbx_seq_one_letter_code
_entity_poly.pdbx_strand_id
1 'polypeptide(L)'
;MAVLNDAAAYFAALREALLEAQDIVYIVGWDIHSKTRLVGASGHADDGLPVELGPFLHALVQRRPALRVNILVWDFVSFYASEREWNSAAKFTAGTDGRVRFHLDASLPFGSAQHQKIVCVDGSVAFVGGLDLTIRRWDTSDHRADNPMRCDPQRKPYPPFHDVQCLVDGDAAEQLFELVEQRWRAAGQQVDDRRTVTGDRWPANVPVEAEHMPVGIARTEVVCPAGSTIREVERSLIAAIRSATSFVYIENQFTSATRMARELAEQMCRVPSLRALIVAPKLHSSWLESQAMQNGRGAFIDCFSTAGVADRIRFVYPVARSGHKEAAVMVHSKLMVVDDRILRIGSANLNNRSMGADSECDLIFEAESEEHRDFIKSVRRRLIAHFCGLDEQVVTQNEHRLFALLDEASKTGGTKTLRKVEASVLTSTLASMVQPVADPELPLHLERAASRMWNTKTLIGVASIALALFGLALAWSYTSLSDYADTGHISALLSAYSQSVWGPPFAIAAFVLGGLVIFPVLVLIAATAAALGPWLGFITAMVGVLLSALTLFAIGRFLGRERLQRLLGRRAARIQERVVGKGILAVVVIRMIPIAPFSLVNVVAGASTLPLRDFMVGTLLGMMPGILAMAVLGAQIADLARNASWTNIALLVLAFLGWLGICAAAQFVATWLAGRR
;
A
#
# COMPACT_ATOMS: atom_id res chain seq x y z
N MET A 1 31.26 -6.77 2.04
CA MET A 1 29.94 -6.29 1.55
C MET A 1 29.92 -6.16 0.03
N ALA A 2 28.72 -6.21 -0.58
CA ALA A 2 28.50 -6.06 -2.03
C ALA A 2 27.18 -5.34 -2.35
N VAL A 3 27.10 -4.70 -3.51
CA VAL A 3 25.93 -3.97 -4.01
C VAL A 3 25.36 -4.70 -5.22
N LEU A 4 24.18 -5.29 -5.03
CA LEU A 4 23.49 -6.09 -6.02
C LEU A 4 22.53 -5.21 -6.82
N ASN A 5 22.93 -4.89 -8.04
CA ASN A 5 22.15 -4.08 -8.96
C ASN A 5 21.07 -4.93 -9.65
N ASP A 6 19.80 -4.55 -9.45
CA ASP A 6 18.61 -5.23 -9.95
C ASP A 6 18.38 -6.64 -9.39
N ALA A 7 17.14 -7.10 -9.55
CA ALA A 7 16.67 -8.36 -8.99
C ALA A 7 17.37 -9.59 -9.59
N ALA A 8 17.87 -9.56 -10.81
CA ALA A 8 18.63 -10.69 -11.35
C ALA A 8 19.92 -10.94 -10.56
N ALA A 9 20.69 -9.90 -10.20
CA ALA A 9 21.89 -10.05 -9.40
C ALA A 9 21.54 -10.49 -7.97
N TYR A 10 20.54 -9.84 -7.37
CA TYR A 10 20.07 -10.20 -6.03
C TYR A 10 19.54 -11.64 -5.94
N PHE A 11 18.69 -12.06 -6.86
CA PHE A 11 18.06 -13.39 -6.79
C PHE A 11 19.06 -14.51 -7.04
N ALA A 12 20.08 -14.30 -7.88
CA ALA A 12 21.18 -15.24 -8.04
C ALA A 12 21.98 -15.39 -6.74
N ALA A 13 22.44 -14.27 -6.17
CA ALA A 13 23.19 -14.23 -4.92
C ALA A 13 22.41 -14.87 -3.77
N LEU A 14 21.12 -14.52 -3.64
CA LEU A 14 20.27 -15.09 -2.59
C LEU A 14 20.07 -16.60 -2.79
N ARG A 15 19.91 -17.07 -4.03
CA ARG A 15 19.77 -18.51 -4.29
C ARG A 15 21.01 -19.26 -3.82
N GLU A 16 22.21 -18.77 -4.13
CA GLU A 16 23.48 -19.34 -3.68
C GLU A 16 23.59 -19.36 -2.15
N ALA A 17 23.28 -18.26 -1.47
CA ALA A 17 23.28 -18.22 -0.01
C ALA A 17 22.28 -19.23 0.60
N LEU A 18 21.07 -19.34 0.03
CA LEU A 18 20.05 -20.29 0.49
C LEU A 18 20.40 -21.75 0.20
N LEU A 19 21.14 -22.01 -0.88
CA LEU A 19 21.71 -23.33 -1.16
C LEU A 19 22.71 -23.75 -0.08
N GLU A 20 23.38 -22.80 0.57
CA GLU A 20 24.35 -23.07 1.62
C GLU A 20 23.75 -23.06 3.03
N ALA A 21 22.52 -22.57 3.22
CA ALA A 21 21.85 -22.48 4.52
C ALA A 21 21.74 -23.82 5.26
N GLN A 22 22.05 -23.83 6.56
CA GLN A 22 22.11 -25.04 7.40
C GLN A 22 21.13 -25.07 8.57
N ASP A 23 20.79 -23.92 9.17
CA ASP A 23 20.01 -23.90 10.41
C ASP A 23 18.75 -23.04 10.32
N ILE A 24 18.88 -21.72 10.13
CA ILE A 24 17.75 -20.79 10.17
C ILE A 24 17.90 -19.73 9.08
N VAL A 25 16.85 -19.60 8.27
CA VAL A 25 16.66 -18.48 7.36
C VAL A 25 15.50 -17.64 7.84
N TYR A 26 15.68 -16.33 7.91
CA TYR A 26 14.58 -15.38 8.05
C TYR A 26 14.35 -14.60 6.77
N ILE A 27 13.09 -14.46 6.37
CA ILE A 27 12.65 -13.63 5.25
C ILE A 27 11.62 -12.65 5.78
N VAL A 28 11.97 -11.37 5.81
CA VAL A 28 11.09 -10.25 6.18
C VAL A 28 10.82 -9.43 4.92
N GLY A 29 9.56 -9.16 4.64
CA GLY A 29 9.18 -8.38 3.46
C GLY A 29 7.87 -7.65 3.63
N TRP A 30 7.70 -6.61 2.81
CA TRP A 30 6.39 -6.02 2.62
C TRP A 30 5.49 -7.05 1.95
N ASP A 31 5.95 -7.72 0.89
CA ASP A 31 5.20 -8.75 0.15
C ASP A 31 6.10 -9.94 -0.26
N ILE A 32 5.48 -11.08 -0.56
CA ILE A 32 6.16 -12.28 -1.06
C ILE A 32 5.25 -13.10 -1.97
N HIS A 33 5.83 -13.73 -2.99
CA HIS A 33 5.10 -14.59 -3.91
C HIS A 33 5.83 -15.92 -4.12
N SER A 34 5.15 -17.04 -3.93
CA SER A 34 5.73 -18.40 -4.05
C SER A 34 6.21 -18.71 -5.46
N LYS A 35 5.56 -18.16 -6.49
CA LYS A 35 5.99 -18.25 -7.89
C LYS A 35 7.04 -17.20 -8.33
N THR A 36 7.65 -16.46 -7.41
CA THR A 36 8.80 -15.62 -7.75
C THR A 36 9.89 -16.51 -8.32
N ARG A 37 10.36 -16.22 -9.54
CA ARG A 37 11.46 -16.96 -10.16
C ARG A 37 12.78 -16.46 -9.56
N LEU A 38 13.40 -17.28 -8.72
CA LEU A 38 14.65 -16.97 -8.05
C LEU A 38 15.82 -17.38 -8.95
N VAL A 39 16.08 -16.59 -9.99
CA VAL A 39 17.07 -16.87 -11.04
C VAL A 39 17.88 -15.63 -11.38
N GLY A 40 19.14 -15.84 -11.79
CA GLY A 40 20.03 -14.80 -12.29
C GLY A 40 19.71 -14.31 -13.70
N ALA A 41 20.61 -13.53 -14.29
CA ALA A 41 20.47 -12.95 -15.62
C ALA A 41 20.30 -14.01 -16.74
N SER A 42 20.84 -15.21 -16.54
CA SER A 42 20.66 -16.36 -17.45
C SER A 42 19.20 -16.82 -17.54
N GLY A 43 18.38 -16.51 -16.53
CA GLY A 43 16.99 -16.95 -16.45
C GLY A 43 16.80 -18.41 -16.02
N HIS A 44 17.88 -19.13 -15.77
CA HIS A 44 17.91 -20.55 -15.43
C HIS A 44 18.64 -20.77 -14.09
N ALA A 45 18.43 -21.94 -13.50
CA ALA A 45 19.15 -22.41 -12.32
C ALA A 45 19.62 -23.85 -12.56
N ASP A 46 20.92 -24.09 -12.43
CA ASP A 46 21.58 -25.35 -12.82
C ASP A 46 21.89 -26.28 -11.62
N ASP A 47 21.21 -26.06 -10.50
CA ASP A 47 21.41 -26.80 -9.23
C ASP A 47 20.45 -27.99 -9.02
N GLY A 48 19.62 -28.27 -10.03
CA GLY A 48 18.62 -29.35 -9.99
C GLY A 48 17.49 -29.12 -8.97
N LEU A 49 17.25 -27.87 -8.56
CA LEU A 49 16.15 -27.48 -7.68
C LEU A 49 15.12 -26.61 -8.41
N PRO A 50 13.87 -26.52 -7.93
CA PRO A 50 12.85 -25.67 -8.54
C PRO A 50 13.30 -24.20 -8.66
N VAL A 51 12.84 -23.52 -9.70
CA VAL A 51 13.13 -22.09 -9.95
C VAL A 51 12.20 -21.15 -9.18
N GLU A 52 10.99 -21.62 -8.85
CA GLU A 52 9.99 -20.85 -8.10
C GLU A 52 10.31 -20.90 -6.60
N LEU A 53 10.24 -19.74 -5.93
CA LEU A 53 10.64 -19.57 -4.53
C LEU A 53 9.98 -20.57 -3.56
N GLY A 54 8.67 -20.76 -3.62
CA GLY A 54 7.95 -21.69 -2.73
C GLY A 54 8.43 -23.13 -2.88
N PRO A 55 8.31 -23.72 -4.09
CA PRO A 55 8.85 -25.05 -4.38
C PRO A 55 10.35 -25.20 -4.09
N PHE A 56 11.15 -24.15 -4.31
CA PHE A 56 12.57 -24.14 -3.96
C PHE A 56 12.79 -24.27 -2.45
N LEU A 57 12.12 -23.46 -1.63
CA LEU A 57 12.21 -23.54 -0.17
C LEU A 57 11.71 -24.90 0.36
N HIS A 58 10.66 -25.47 -0.24
CA HIS A 58 10.19 -26.82 0.10
C HIS A 58 11.26 -27.88 -0.15
N ALA A 59 11.87 -27.85 -1.34
CA ALA A 59 12.91 -28.79 -1.70
C ALA A 59 14.18 -28.60 -0.82
N LEU A 60 14.51 -27.36 -0.43
CA LEU A 60 15.62 -27.09 0.49
C LEU A 60 15.40 -27.71 1.86
N VAL A 61 14.26 -27.47 2.51
CA VAL A 61 14.00 -28.06 3.84
C VAL A 61 13.91 -29.58 3.76
N GLN A 62 13.40 -30.14 2.66
CA GLN A 62 13.41 -31.60 2.46
C GLN A 62 14.83 -32.18 2.35
N ARG A 63 15.74 -31.51 1.65
CA ARG A 63 17.15 -31.91 1.55
C ARG A 63 17.93 -31.69 2.85
N ARG A 64 17.53 -30.72 3.67
CA ARG A 64 18.20 -30.34 4.93
C ARG A 64 17.24 -30.43 6.11
N PRO A 65 17.15 -31.60 6.78
CA PRO A 65 16.22 -31.81 7.89
C PRO A 65 16.36 -30.81 9.04
N ALA A 66 17.56 -30.28 9.25
CA ALA A 66 17.85 -29.28 10.28
C ALA A 66 17.41 -27.85 9.92
N LEU A 67 17.26 -27.54 8.63
CA LEU A 67 16.99 -26.19 8.14
C LEU A 67 15.55 -25.77 8.44
N ARG A 68 15.42 -24.54 8.93
CA ARG A 68 14.15 -23.88 9.22
C ARG A 68 14.09 -22.56 8.47
N VAL A 69 12.92 -22.22 7.94
CA VAL A 69 12.69 -20.99 7.19
C VAL A 69 11.51 -20.24 7.80
N ASN A 70 11.75 -19.02 8.26
CA ASN A 70 10.79 -18.17 8.93
C ASN A 70 10.46 -16.97 8.04
N ILE A 71 9.21 -16.90 7.56
CA ILE A 71 8.74 -15.86 6.65
C ILE A 71 7.78 -14.94 7.38
N LEU A 72 8.12 -13.65 7.48
CA LEU A 72 7.31 -12.61 8.12
C LEU A 72 6.93 -11.55 7.08
N VAL A 73 5.63 -11.38 6.85
CA VAL A 73 5.11 -10.47 5.81
C VAL A 73 4.09 -9.54 6.40
N TRP A 74 4.05 -8.28 5.99
CA TRP A 74 3.05 -7.31 6.47
C TRP A 74 1.60 -7.82 6.43
N ASP A 75 0.87 -7.73 7.56
CA ASP A 75 -0.58 -7.95 7.63
C ASP A 75 -1.33 -6.72 7.10
N PHE A 76 -2.00 -6.90 5.97
CA PHE A 76 -2.36 -5.79 5.10
C PHE A 76 -3.77 -5.22 5.39
N VAL A 77 -3.98 -3.96 5.04
CA VAL A 77 -5.32 -3.40 4.87
C VAL A 77 -5.89 -3.88 3.54
N SER A 78 -7.13 -4.36 3.52
CA SER A 78 -7.95 -4.90 2.40
C SER A 78 -7.76 -4.34 0.98
N PHE A 79 -7.19 -3.15 0.80
CA PHE A 79 -6.98 -2.45 -0.46
C PHE A 79 -5.93 -3.12 -1.36
N TYR A 80 -4.84 -3.67 -0.82
CA TYR A 80 -3.76 -4.30 -1.61
C TYR A 80 -4.01 -5.79 -1.95
N ALA A 81 -5.20 -6.32 -1.63
CA ALA A 81 -5.50 -7.74 -1.75
C ALA A 81 -5.50 -8.28 -3.19
N SER A 82 -5.69 -7.42 -4.19
CA SER A 82 -5.65 -7.77 -5.61
C SER A 82 -4.23 -7.95 -6.16
N GLU A 83 -3.23 -7.40 -5.47
CA GLU A 83 -1.83 -7.42 -5.91
C GLU A 83 -1.03 -8.58 -5.30
N ARG A 84 -1.57 -9.25 -4.27
CA ARG A 84 -0.90 -10.32 -3.51
C ARG A 84 -1.36 -11.73 -3.83
N GLU A 85 -0.42 -12.67 -3.66
CA GLU A 85 -0.63 -14.07 -3.99
C GLU A 85 -1.69 -14.78 -3.14
N TRP A 86 -2.63 -15.43 -3.85
CA TRP A 86 -3.42 -16.59 -3.42
C TRP A 86 -2.94 -17.37 -2.18
N ASN A 87 -3.42 -17.15 -0.93
CA ASN A 87 -3.13 -18.05 0.21
C ASN A 87 -1.62 -18.34 0.40
N SER A 88 -0.77 -17.29 0.40
CA SER A 88 0.68 -17.43 0.50
C SER A 88 1.12 -18.34 1.65
N ALA A 89 0.51 -18.18 2.84
CA ALA A 89 0.84 -18.98 4.01
C ALA A 89 0.78 -20.50 3.73
N ALA A 90 -0.33 -21.00 3.18
CA ALA A 90 -0.44 -22.43 2.87
C ALA A 90 0.52 -22.85 1.75
N LYS A 91 0.76 -22.00 0.76
CA LYS A 91 1.69 -22.31 -0.34
C LYS A 91 3.13 -22.48 0.11
N PHE A 92 3.54 -21.75 1.15
CA PHE A 92 4.87 -21.87 1.73
C PHE A 92 4.95 -22.97 2.81
N THR A 93 3.88 -23.24 3.56
CA THR A 93 3.94 -24.12 4.75
C THR A 93 3.51 -25.57 4.48
N ALA A 94 2.62 -25.81 3.50
CA ALA A 94 2.07 -27.16 3.26
C ALA A 94 3.17 -28.16 2.87
N GLY A 95 3.19 -29.31 3.55
CA GLY A 95 4.14 -30.40 3.27
C GLY A 95 5.57 -30.14 3.74
N THR A 96 5.78 -29.20 4.66
CA THR A 96 7.11 -28.84 5.21
C THR A 96 7.34 -29.31 6.64
N ASP A 97 6.38 -30.01 7.25
CA ASP A 97 6.42 -30.46 8.64
C ASP A 97 6.67 -29.32 9.65
N GLY A 98 6.18 -28.12 9.33
CA GLY A 98 6.34 -26.93 10.17
C GLY A 98 7.72 -26.27 10.09
N ARG A 99 8.63 -26.76 9.22
CA ARG A 99 9.98 -26.19 9.05
C ARG A 99 10.00 -24.92 8.22
N VAL A 100 9.02 -24.73 7.34
CA VAL A 100 8.73 -23.41 6.77
C VAL A 100 7.56 -22.83 7.57
N ARG A 101 7.80 -21.73 8.28
CA ARG A 101 6.78 -20.99 9.03
C ARG A 101 6.48 -19.68 8.32
N PHE A 102 5.20 -19.33 8.26
CA PHE A 102 4.74 -18.11 7.59
C PHE A 102 3.80 -17.36 8.51
N HIS A 103 4.12 -16.11 8.81
CA HIS A 103 3.32 -15.26 9.69
C HIS A 103 3.06 -13.89 9.04
N LEU A 104 1.87 -13.36 9.34
CA LEU A 104 1.50 -12.00 8.98
C LEU A 104 1.83 -11.06 10.15
N ASP A 105 2.55 -9.98 9.86
CA ASP A 105 2.95 -8.97 10.83
C ASP A 105 1.86 -7.90 10.97
N ALA A 106 1.02 -8.08 11.98
CA ALA A 106 -0.04 -7.15 12.38
C ALA A 106 0.37 -6.23 13.54
N SER A 107 1.67 -6.19 13.90
CA SER A 107 2.16 -5.47 15.09
C SER A 107 2.09 -3.95 14.94
N LEU A 108 2.03 -3.44 13.70
CA LEU A 108 2.07 -2.01 13.42
C LEU A 108 0.69 -1.35 13.52
N PRO A 109 0.63 -0.06 13.90
CA PRO A 109 -0.64 0.66 14.02
C PRO A 109 -1.40 0.79 12.69
N PHE A 110 -2.67 1.12 12.79
CA PHE A 110 -3.52 1.32 11.61
C PHE A 110 -2.95 2.41 10.68
N GLY A 111 -2.92 2.11 9.38
CA GLY A 111 -2.39 3.02 8.37
C GLY A 111 -0.87 2.94 8.18
N SER A 112 -0.16 2.12 8.96
CA SER A 112 1.27 1.81 8.82
C SER A 112 1.52 0.50 8.08
N ALA A 113 2.69 0.35 7.48
CA ALA A 113 3.14 -0.87 6.82
C ALA A 113 4.48 -1.39 7.35
N GLN A 114 4.61 -2.72 7.42
CA GLN A 114 5.90 -3.41 7.54
C GLN A 114 6.51 -3.30 6.16
N HIS A 115 7.57 -2.48 6.02
CA HIS A 115 8.16 -2.16 4.72
C HIS A 115 9.64 -2.53 4.61
N GLN A 116 10.21 -3.21 5.61
CA GLN A 116 11.58 -3.72 5.56
C GLN A 116 11.66 -4.94 4.61
N LYS A 117 12.69 -5.00 3.78
CA LYS A 117 13.00 -6.20 2.98
C LYS A 117 14.36 -6.74 3.40
N ILE A 118 14.34 -7.74 4.28
CA ILE A 118 15.53 -8.31 4.91
C ILE A 118 15.50 -9.83 4.74
N VAL A 119 16.62 -10.41 4.30
CA VAL A 119 16.82 -11.87 4.33
C VAL A 119 18.09 -12.17 5.10
N CYS A 120 18.00 -12.94 6.19
CA CYS A 120 19.17 -13.37 6.96
C CYS A 120 19.33 -14.89 6.84
N VAL A 121 20.57 -15.35 6.65
CA VAL A 121 20.91 -16.77 6.50
C VAL A 121 21.92 -17.16 7.57
N ASP A 122 21.49 -18.03 8.50
CA ASP A 122 22.28 -18.61 9.60
C ASP A 122 22.98 -17.59 10.51
N GLY A 123 22.61 -16.30 10.45
CA GLY A 123 23.32 -15.21 11.13
C GLY A 123 24.66 -14.84 10.49
N SER A 124 25.06 -15.52 9.41
CA SER A 124 26.35 -15.33 8.73
C SER A 124 26.29 -14.23 7.67
N VAL A 125 25.21 -14.20 6.87
CA VAL A 125 25.00 -13.19 5.84
C VAL A 125 23.59 -12.62 5.88
N ALA A 126 23.45 -11.36 5.48
CA ALA A 126 22.17 -10.68 5.40
C ALA A 126 22.05 -9.83 4.13
N PHE A 127 20.83 -9.80 3.57
CA PHE A 127 20.45 -9.00 2.43
C PHE A 127 19.48 -7.91 2.87
N VAL A 128 19.73 -6.64 2.53
CA VAL A 128 18.87 -5.48 2.87
C VAL A 128 18.76 -4.54 1.69
N GLY A 129 17.57 -4.01 1.41
CA GLY A 129 17.38 -3.02 0.35
C GLY A 129 15.92 -2.81 -0.04
N GLY A 130 15.68 -2.49 -1.32
CA GLY A 130 14.36 -2.16 -1.84
C GLY A 130 13.55 -3.36 -2.35
N LEU A 131 14.17 -4.52 -2.54
CA LEU A 131 13.57 -5.66 -3.25
C LEU A 131 12.82 -6.65 -2.35
N ASP A 132 11.50 -6.71 -2.53
CA ASP A 132 10.66 -7.81 -2.04
C ASP A 132 10.84 -9.08 -2.89
N LEU A 133 10.70 -10.26 -2.28
CA LEU A 133 10.71 -11.57 -2.97
C LEU A 133 9.35 -11.89 -3.62
N THR A 134 8.90 -10.99 -4.50
CA THR A 134 7.58 -11.04 -5.14
C THR A 134 7.69 -10.86 -6.66
N ILE A 135 6.55 -10.95 -7.35
CA ILE A 135 6.46 -10.88 -8.82
C ILE A 135 6.65 -9.45 -9.34
N ARG A 136 6.99 -9.33 -10.63
CA ARG A 136 7.19 -8.04 -11.33
C ARG A 136 8.35 -7.19 -10.80
N ARG A 137 9.33 -7.82 -10.15
CA ARG A 137 10.58 -7.19 -9.68
C ARG A 137 11.80 -7.63 -10.49
N TRP A 138 11.76 -8.83 -11.09
CA TRP A 138 12.88 -9.38 -11.85
C TRP A 138 13.21 -8.49 -13.07
N ASP A 139 14.46 -8.06 -13.15
CA ASP A 139 15.06 -7.41 -14.31
C ASP A 139 16.59 -7.56 -14.24
N THR A 140 17.25 -7.25 -15.34
CA THR A 140 18.71 -7.14 -15.47
C THR A 140 19.08 -5.69 -15.70
N SER A 141 20.33 -5.32 -15.40
CA SER A 141 20.83 -3.95 -15.63
C SER A 141 20.78 -3.51 -17.10
N ASP A 142 20.56 -4.41 -18.06
CA ASP A 142 20.31 -4.00 -19.44
C ASP A 142 18.96 -3.28 -19.63
N HIS A 143 17.98 -3.51 -18.76
CA HIS A 143 16.63 -2.95 -18.81
C HIS A 143 15.95 -2.96 -20.19
N ARG A 144 16.39 -3.84 -21.11
CA ARG A 144 15.93 -3.89 -22.51
C ARG A 144 14.42 -3.79 -22.55
N ALA A 145 13.83 -2.82 -23.25
CA ALA A 145 12.39 -2.56 -23.22
C ALA A 145 11.52 -3.79 -23.58
N ASP A 146 12.07 -4.75 -24.33
CA ASP A 146 11.41 -5.94 -24.84
C ASP A 146 11.85 -7.26 -24.20
N ASN A 147 12.52 -7.22 -23.04
CA ASN A 147 13.05 -8.43 -22.39
C ASN A 147 11.92 -9.48 -22.16
N PRO A 148 11.98 -10.65 -22.82
CA PRO A 148 10.91 -11.65 -22.75
C PRO A 148 10.78 -12.31 -21.38
N MET A 149 11.83 -12.24 -20.55
CA MET A 149 11.84 -12.83 -19.22
C MET A 149 11.05 -12.01 -18.20
N ARG A 150 10.75 -10.74 -18.48
CA ARG A 150 9.91 -9.88 -17.63
C ARG A 150 8.43 -10.16 -17.83
N CYS A 151 8.00 -11.29 -17.31
CA CYS A 151 6.61 -11.72 -17.28
C CYS A 151 6.22 -12.17 -15.87
N ASP A 152 4.99 -11.86 -15.44
CA ASP A 152 4.44 -12.40 -14.20
C ASP A 152 4.04 -13.89 -14.37
N PRO A 153 3.64 -14.61 -13.31
CA PRO A 153 3.26 -16.02 -13.42
C PRO A 153 2.04 -16.29 -14.31
N GLN A 154 1.30 -15.26 -14.72
CA GLN A 154 0.21 -15.34 -15.70
C GLN A 154 0.71 -15.01 -17.12
N ARG A 155 2.03 -14.95 -17.33
CA ARG A 155 2.71 -14.56 -18.58
C ARG A 155 2.37 -13.14 -19.04
N LYS A 156 1.93 -12.27 -18.14
CA LYS A 156 1.70 -10.87 -18.48
C LYS A 156 3.03 -10.11 -18.41
N PRO A 157 3.45 -9.44 -19.51
CA PRO A 157 4.68 -8.66 -19.50
C PRO A 157 4.54 -7.42 -18.61
N TYR A 158 5.65 -6.97 -18.04
CA TYR A 158 5.73 -5.75 -17.23
C TYR A 158 6.92 -4.87 -17.65
N PRO A 159 6.86 -3.54 -17.42
CA PRO A 159 7.93 -2.62 -17.83
C PRO A 159 9.25 -2.91 -17.10
N PRO A 160 10.40 -2.38 -17.59
CA PRO A 160 11.67 -2.49 -16.90
C PRO A 160 11.57 -1.97 -15.46
N PHE A 161 12.29 -2.63 -14.55
CA PHE A 161 12.23 -2.39 -13.12
C PHE A 161 13.65 -2.34 -12.56
N HIS A 162 13.96 -1.28 -11.82
CA HIS A 162 15.27 -1.05 -11.26
C HIS A 162 15.19 -0.91 -9.75
N ASP A 163 16.11 -1.59 -9.06
CA ASP A 163 16.24 -1.54 -7.61
C ASP A 163 17.65 -1.96 -7.19
N VAL A 164 18.00 -1.74 -5.93
CA VAL A 164 19.29 -2.09 -5.36
C VAL A 164 19.09 -2.85 -4.05
N GLN A 165 19.82 -3.96 -3.92
CA GLN A 165 19.94 -4.72 -2.68
C GLN A 165 21.40 -4.75 -2.24
N CYS A 166 21.65 -4.78 -0.94
CA CYS A 166 22.97 -4.91 -0.35
C CYS A 166 23.13 -6.28 0.29
N LEU A 167 24.32 -6.88 0.16
CA LEU A 167 24.75 -8.08 0.88
C LEU A 167 25.87 -7.72 1.88
N VAL A 168 25.69 -8.10 3.13
CA VAL A 168 26.65 -7.93 4.22
C VAL A 168 26.84 -9.24 4.99
N ASP A 169 27.99 -9.36 5.65
CA ASP A 169 28.41 -10.45 6.53
C ASP A 169 28.88 -9.89 7.89
N GLY A 170 29.37 -10.77 8.76
CA GLY A 170 29.95 -10.42 10.07
C GLY A 170 28.96 -9.74 11.03
N ASP A 171 29.47 -8.82 11.85
CA ASP A 171 28.69 -8.12 12.88
C ASP A 171 27.42 -7.47 12.33
N ALA A 172 27.46 -6.94 11.10
CA ALA A 172 26.28 -6.34 10.48
C ALA A 172 25.19 -7.38 10.21
N ALA A 173 25.55 -8.57 9.71
CA ALA A 173 24.61 -9.66 9.49
C ALA A 173 24.03 -10.21 10.80
N GLU A 174 24.86 -10.32 11.84
CA GLU A 174 24.42 -10.75 13.18
C GLU A 174 23.41 -9.77 13.78
N GLN A 175 23.70 -8.46 13.74
CA GLN A 175 22.79 -7.41 14.24
C GLN A 175 21.47 -7.36 13.46
N LEU A 176 21.51 -7.57 12.14
CA LEU A 176 20.30 -7.68 11.32
C LEU A 176 19.48 -8.93 11.68
N PHE A 177 20.15 -10.04 11.98
CA PHE A 177 19.49 -11.26 12.43
C PHE A 177 18.77 -11.03 13.77
N GLU A 178 19.41 -10.36 14.73
CA GLU A 178 18.78 -9.97 16.00
C GLU A 178 17.58 -9.03 15.80
N LEU A 179 17.70 -8.03 14.92
CA LEU A 179 16.61 -7.13 14.57
C LEU A 179 15.41 -7.91 14.03
N VAL A 180 15.65 -8.87 13.13
CA VAL A 180 14.59 -9.70 12.55
C VAL A 180 13.96 -10.63 13.60
N GLU A 181 14.72 -11.19 14.52
CA GLU A 181 14.19 -11.96 15.65
C GLU A 181 13.33 -11.10 16.59
N GLN A 182 13.76 -9.89 16.92
CA GLN A 182 12.97 -8.95 17.72
C GLN A 182 11.63 -8.67 17.06
N ARG A 183 11.64 -8.50 15.73
CA ARG A 183 10.43 -8.30 14.95
C ARG A 183 9.53 -9.54 14.93
N TRP A 184 10.12 -10.72 14.79
CA TRP A 184 9.41 -12.00 14.88
C TRP A 184 8.68 -12.14 16.23
N ARG A 185 9.36 -11.78 17.33
CA ARG A 185 8.76 -11.71 18.68
C ARG A 185 7.64 -10.66 18.76
N ALA A 186 7.83 -9.48 18.17
CA ALA A 186 6.81 -8.42 18.12
C ALA A 186 5.55 -8.86 17.36
N ALA A 187 5.67 -9.74 16.36
CA ALA A 187 4.55 -10.40 15.68
C ALA A 187 3.93 -11.55 16.50
N GLY A 188 4.28 -11.69 17.78
CA GLY A 188 3.74 -12.68 18.71
C GLY A 188 4.29 -14.09 18.52
N GLN A 189 5.40 -14.25 17.79
CA GLN A 189 5.98 -15.56 17.49
C GLN A 189 7.16 -15.87 18.43
N GLN A 190 7.35 -17.16 18.71
CA GLN A 190 8.53 -17.62 19.45
C GLN A 190 9.72 -17.73 18.50
N VAL A 191 10.88 -17.30 19.00
CA VAL A 191 12.17 -17.47 18.31
C VAL A 191 12.74 -18.82 18.72
N ASP A 192 13.41 -19.47 17.78
CA ASP A 192 14.05 -20.74 18.07
C ASP A 192 15.48 -20.56 18.56
N ASP A 193 16.00 -21.57 19.24
CA ASP A 193 17.42 -21.65 19.55
C ASP A 193 18.24 -21.78 18.25
N ARG A 194 19.36 -21.03 18.22
CA ARG A 194 20.34 -21.03 17.13
C ARG A 194 21.34 -22.15 17.34
N ARG A 195 21.68 -22.85 16.27
CA ARG A 195 22.86 -23.72 16.23
C ARG A 195 24.06 -22.91 15.77
N THR A 196 25.22 -23.17 16.37
CA THR A 196 26.47 -22.66 15.83
C THR A 196 26.71 -23.31 14.47
N VAL A 197 26.70 -22.49 13.42
CA VAL A 197 27.01 -22.93 12.05
C VAL A 197 28.45 -22.54 11.76
N THR A 198 29.24 -23.48 11.21
CA THR A 198 30.62 -23.23 10.78
C THR A 198 30.69 -22.99 9.28
N GLY A 199 31.57 -22.09 8.87
CA GLY A 199 31.82 -21.77 7.46
C GLY A 199 31.06 -20.53 6.98
N ASP A 200 31.61 -19.91 5.93
CA ASP A 200 31.05 -18.72 5.31
C ASP A 200 29.84 -19.07 4.42
N ARG A 201 28.87 -18.16 4.35
CA ARG A 201 27.68 -18.23 3.49
C ARG A 201 27.67 -17.17 2.41
N TRP A 202 28.78 -16.46 2.24
CA TRP A 202 28.99 -15.58 1.12
C TRP A 202 28.85 -16.34 -0.21
N PRO A 203 27.95 -15.91 -1.11
CA PRO A 203 27.78 -16.53 -2.42
C PRO A 203 29.08 -16.54 -3.23
N ALA A 204 29.48 -17.71 -3.74
CA ALA A 204 30.76 -17.88 -4.44
C ALA A 204 30.92 -17.00 -5.68
N ASN A 205 29.82 -16.67 -6.36
CA ASN A 205 29.84 -15.85 -7.57
C ASN A 205 29.64 -14.35 -7.32
N VAL A 206 29.52 -13.92 -6.06
CA VAL A 206 29.39 -12.50 -5.71
C VAL A 206 30.75 -11.99 -5.27
N PRO A 207 31.37 -11.04 -5.99
CA PRO A 207 32.62 -10.45 -5.54
C PRO A 207 32.40 -9.67 -4.25
N VAL A 208 33.36 -9.76 -3.33
CA VAL A 208 33.44 -8.83 -2.20
C VAL A 208 33.90 -7.49 -2.77
N GLU A 209 33.05 -6.47 -2.70
CA GLU A 209 33.35 -5.15 -3.28
C GLU A 209 33.99 -4.19 -2.26
N ALA A 210 33.78 -4.42 -0.98
CA ALA A 210 34.46 -3.73 0.10
C ALA A 210 34.54 -4.59 1.37
N GLU A 211 35.68 -4.50 2.05
CA GLU A 211 35.96 -5.20 3.31
C GLU A 211 36.11 -4.19 4.46
N HIS A 212 35.85 -4.62 5.70
CA HIS A 212 36.08 -3.84 6.92
C HIS A 212 35.47 -2.42 6.93
N MET A 213 34.41 -2.20 6.15
CA MET A 213 33.71 -0.91 6.10
C MET A 213 32.73 -0.78 7.27
N PRO A 214 32.78 0.30 8.06
CA PRO A 214 31.80 0.54 9.11
C PRO A 214 30.38 0.56 8.56
N VAL A 215 29.47 -0.17 9.22
CA VAL A 215 28.07 -0.28 8.84
C VAL A 215 27.18 0.19 9.99
N GLY A 216 26.41 1.25 9.76
CA GLY A 216 25.30 1.66 10.60
C GLY A 216 23.98 1.04 10.13
N ILE A 217 23.15 0.56 11.06
CA ILE A 217 21.78 0.14 10.79
C ILE A 217 20.84 1.24 11.26
N ALA A 218 20.03 1.78 10.36
CA ALA A 218 19.07 2.84 10.66
C ALA A 218 17.64 2.36 10.44
N ARG A 219 16.80 2.49 11.46
CA ARG A 219 15.41 2.04 11.44
C ARG A 219 14.40 3.18 11.48
N THR A 220 13.23 2.93 10.91
CA THR A 220 11.99 3.57 11.35
C THR A 220 11.17 2.50 12.05
N GLU A 221 10.78 2.72 13.29
CA GLU A 221 9.86 1.82 14.02
C GLU A 221 8.83 2.64 14.78
N VAL A 222 7.56 2.32 14.57
CA VAL A 222 6.46 3.17 14.99
C VAL A 222 6.15 3.06 16.48
N VAL A 223 6.07 1.82 16.97
CA VAL A 223 5.80 1.49 18.37
C VAL A 223 6.82 0.45 18.78
N CYS A 224 7.78 0.87 19.60
CA CYS A 224 8.69 -0.05 20.26
C CYS A 224 8.05 -0.57 21.56
N PRO A 225 8.56 -1.65 22.17
CA PRO A 225 8.11 -2.14 23.48
C PRO A 225 8.09 -1.05 24.58
N ALA A 226 8.93 -0.03 24.45
CA ALA A 226 9.00 1.13 25.36
C ALA A 226 7.94 2.23 25.10
N GLY A 227 7.08 2.08 24.08
CA GLY A 227 6.05 3.06 23.73
C GLY A 227 6.53 4.28 22.94
N SER A 228 7.79 4.31 22.50
CA SER A 228 8.38 5.37 21.67
C SER A 228 8.50 4.99 20.18
N THR A 229 8.67 5.99 19.31
CA THR A 229 8.94 5.82 17.88
C THR A 229 10.43 5.99 17.59
N ILE A 230 11.05 5.04 16.90
CA ILE A 230 12.41 5.13 16.38
C ILE A 230 12.39 5.82 15.02
N ARG A 231 13.20 6.86 14.86
CA ARG A 231 13.37 7.65 13.61
C ARG A 231 14.84 7.78 13.25
N GLU A 232 15.59 6.69 13.31
CA GLU A 232 17.02 6.67 12.94
C GLU A 232 17.19 6.95 11.44
N VAL A 233 16.29 6.44 10.59
CA VAL A 233 16.27 6.71 9.14
C VAL A 233 16.23 8.21 8.85
N GLU A 234 15.24 8.93 9.41
CA GLU A 234 15.10 10.37 9.19
C GLU A 234 16.32 11.14 9.73
N ARG A 235 16.76 10.82 10.96
CA ARG A 235 17.89 11.52 11.60
C ARG A 235 19.19 11.34 10.82
N SER A 236 19.47 10.13 10.35
CA SER A 236 20.67 9.83 9.58
C SER A 236 20.64 10.43 8.18
N LEU A 237 19.48 10.48 7.50
CA LEU A 237 19.34 11.21 6.23
C LEU A 237 19.64 12.70 6.40
N ILE A 238 19.07 13.34 7.42
CA ILE A 238 19.36 14.76 7.72
C ILE A 238 20.85 14.96 8.00
N ALA A 239 21.46 14.09 8.81
CA ALA A 239 22.89 14.18 9.13
C ALA A 239 23.76 14.05 7.87
N ALA A 240 23.48 13.07 7.01
CA ALA A 240 24.18 12.87 5.76
C ALA A 240 24.04 14.10 4.83
N ILE A 241 22.83 14.62 4.66
CA ILE A 241 22.57 15.84 3.88
C ILE A 241 23.37 17.02 4.42
N ARG A 242 23.34 17.26 5.73
CA ARG A 242 24.05 18.38 6.37
C ARG A 242 25.58 18.24 6.32
N SER A 243 26.10 17.03 6.11
CA SER A 243 27.52 16.79 5.90
C SER A 243 28.00 17.04 4.47
N ALA A 244 27.08 17.19 3.51
CA ALA A 244 27.42 17.28 2.09
C ALA A 244 28.14 18.59 1.72
N THR A 245 29.19 18.47 0.92
CA THR A 245 30.11 19.54 0.54
C THR A 245 30.32 19.65 -0.98
N SER A 246 30.07 18.59 -1.75
CA SER A 246 30.37 18.54 -3.18
C SER A 246 29.26 17.95 -4.04
N PHE A 247 28.84 16.72 -3.75
CA PHE A 247 27.90 15.99 -4.61
C PHE A 247 27.00 15.04 -3.83
N VAL A 248 25.70 15.11 -4.11
CA VAL A 248 24.69 14.19 -3.58
C VAL A 248 24.02 13.45 -4.74
N TYR A 249 24.11 12.12 -4.74
CA TYR A 249 23.40 11.25 -5.68
C TYR A 249 22.29 10.53 -4.94
N ILE A 250 21.08 10.54 -5.49
CA ILE A 250 19.91 9.88 -4.88
C ILE A 250 19.19 9.07 -5.94
N GLU A 251 18.84 7.84 -5.60
CA GLU A 251 17.80 7.09 -6.30
C GLU A 251 16.66 6.86 -5.32
N ASN A 252 15.45 7.27 -5.69
CA ASN A 252 14.30 7.05 -4.83
C ASN A 252 12.98 6.88 -5.57
N GLN A 253 12.20 5.88 -5.15
CA GLN A 253 10.85 5.64 -5.68
C GLN A 253 9.91 6.83 -5.45
N PHE A 254 10.03 7.50 -4.31
CA PHE A 254 9.19 8.66 -3.96
C PHE A 254 10.06 9.84 -3.55
N THR A 255 9.64 11.03 -3.95
CA THR A 255 10.27 12.30 -3.57
C THR A 255 9.18 13.26 -3.10
N SER A 256 8.53 12.98 -1.96
CA SER A 256 7.43 13.77 -1.40
C SER A 256 7.72 14.37 -0.03
N ALA A 257 8.78 13.92 0.66
CA ALA A 257 9.19 14.43 1.97
C ALA A 257 9.81 15.83 1.86
N THR A 258 8.97 16.87 1.84
CA THR A 258 9.42 18.28 1.71
C THR A 258 10.39 18.71 2.80
N ARG A 259 10.34 18.11 4.00
CA ARG A 259 11.34 18.33 5.05
C ARG A 259 12.76 17.96 4.57
N MET A 260 12.92 16.81 3.93
CA MET A 260 14.22 16.38 3.40
C MET A 260 14.68 17.29 2.25
N ALA A 261 13.75 17.70 1.38
CA ALA A 261 14.06 18.65 0.30
C ALA A 261 14.56 20.00 0.84
N ARG A 262 13.94 20.52 1.89
CA ARG A 262 14.36 21.78 2.54
C ARG A 262 15.74 21.66 3.17
N GLU A 263 16.02 20.58 3.89
CA GLU A 263 17.35 20.35 4.49
C GLU A 263 18.44 20.31 3.40
N LEU A 264 18.18 19.66 2.26
CA LEU A 264 19.12 19.64 1.14
C LEU A 264 19.25 21.00 0.47
N ALA A 265 18.14 21.70 0.22
CA ALA A 265 18.15 23.02 -0.37
C ALA A 265 18.91 24.04 0.51
N GLU A 266 18.68 24.01 1.83
CA GLU A 266 19.42 24.82 2.79
C GLU A 266 20.92 24.50 2.79
N GLN A 267 21.29 23.22 2.76
CA GLN A 267 22.69 22.84 2.65
C GLN A 267 23.31 23.34 1.33
N MET A 268 22.59 23.24 0.21
CA MET A 268 23.03 23.78 -1.07
C MET A 268 23.19 25.30 -1.03
N CYS A 269 22.38 26.03 -0.26
CA CYS A 269 22.58 27.47 -0.01
C CYS A 269 23.86 27.73 0.80
N ARG A 270 24.13 26.92 1.84
CA ARG A 270 25.34 27.04 2.67
C ARG A 270 26.61 26.67 1.91
N VAL A 271 26.52 25.73 0.97
CA VAL A 271 27.64 25.21 0.19
C VAL A 271 27.42 25.47 -1.31
N PRO A 272 27.97 26.56 -1.87
CA PRO A 272 27.76 26.94 -3.27
C PRO A 272 28.26 25.90 -4.29
N SER A 273 29.28 25.11 -3.94
CA SER A 273 29.83 24.04 -4.78
C SER A 273 28.94 22.79 -4.84
N LEU A 274 28.01 22.63 -3.89
CA LEU A 274 27.20 21.43 -3.77
C LEU A 274 26.24 21.30 -4.97
N ARG A 275 26.28 20.13 -5.62
CA ARG A 275 25.38 19.73 -6.71
C ARG A 275 24.64 18.45 -6.33
N ALA A 276 23.47 18.22 -6.93
CA ALA A 276 22.70 17.00 -6.66
C ALA A 276 22.07 16.40 -7.93
N LEU A 277 22.03 15.07 -7.99
CA LEU A 277 21.35 14.30 -9.03
C LEU A 277 20.37 13.33 -8.37
N ILE A 278 19.09 13.47 -8.69
CA ILE A 278 18.01 12.63 -8.17
C ILE A 278 17.39 11.85 -9.32
N VAL A 279 17.52 10.52 -9.28
CA VAL A 279 16.89 9.57 -10.19
C VAL A 279 15.61 9.05 -9.54
N ALA A 280 14.48 9.22 -10.22
CA ALA A 280 13.15 8.91 -9.73
C ALA A 280 12.29 8.30 -10.85
N PRO A 281 11.15 7.64 -10.55
CA PRO A 281 10.30 7.08 -11.59
C PRO A 281 9.55 8.17 -12.37
N LYS A 282 9.27 7.91 -13.66
CA LYS A 282 8.43 8.79 -14.51
C LYS A 282 7.03 8.97 -13.91
N LEU A 283 6.37 7.83 -13.64
CA LEU A 283 5.04 7.70 -13.06
C LEU A 283 5.06 6.57 -12.03
N HIS A 284 4.20 6.62 -11.02
CA HIS A 284 4.06 5.55 -10.02
C HIS A 284 3.14 4.43 -10.54
N SER A 285 3.37 3.19 -10.09
CA SER A 285 2.78 1.96 -10.65
C SER A 285 1.27 1.82 -10.43
N SER A 286 0.72 2.30 -9.32
CA SER A 286 -0.73 2.22 -9.08
C SER A 286 -1.43 3.56 -9.34
N TRP A 287 -2.68 3.49 -9.77
CA TRP A 287 -3.54 4.66 -10.05
C TRP A 287 -3.73 5.56 -8.82
N LEU A 288 -3.83 4.97 -7.62
CA LEU A 288 -3.97 5.68 -6.35
C LEU A 288 -2.65 6.31 -5.87
N GLU A 289 -1.53 5.58 -5.95
CA GLU A 289 -0.20 6.14 -5.65
C GLU A 289 0.14 7.28 -6.61
N SER A 290 -0.23 7.14 -7.89
CA SER A 290 -0.02 8.18 -8.89
C SER A 290 -0.80 9.46 -8.58
N GLN A 291 -2.02 9.39 -8.07
CA GLN A 291 -2.81 10.60 -7.75
C GLN A 291 -2.40 11.25 -6.43
N ALA A 292 -2.05 10.48 -5.41
CA ALA A 292 -1.71 11.03 -4.09
C ALA A 292 -0.25 11.48 -3.97
N MET A 293 0.70 10.79 -4.61
CA MET A 293 2.14 11.05 -4.43
C MET A 293 2.70 12.08 -5.42
N GLN A 294 2.06 12.27 -6.59
CA GLN A 294 2.51 13.25 -7.58
C GLN A 294 2.45 14.70 -7.08
N ASN A 295 1.45 15.04 -6.25
CA ASN A 295 1.38 16.36 -5.62
C ASN A 295 2.55 16.59 -4.64
N GLY A 296 2.95 15.56 -3.91
CA GLY A 296 4.13 15.62 -3.03
C GLY A 296 5.42 15.90 -3.80
N ARG A 297 5.57 15.33 -5.01
CA ARG A 297 6.73 15.54 -5.87
C ARG A 297 6.88 16.99 -6.35
N GLY A 298 5.79 17.64 -6.75
CA GLY A 298 5.82 19.06 -7.12
C GLY A 298 6.36 19.91 -5.97
N ALA A 299 5.75 19.78 -4.78
CA ALA A 299 6.18 20.52 -3.59
C ALA A 299 7.63 20.21 -3.16
N PHE A 300 8.09 18.98 -3.36
CA PHE A 300 9.48 18.60 -3.12
C PHE A 300 10.45 19.34 -4.05
N ILE A 301 10.16 19.36 -5.36
CA ILE A 301 10.99 20.06 -6.36
C ILE A 301 10.96 21.57 -6.12
N ASP A 302 9.80 22.13 -5.78
CA ASP A 302 9.62 23.57 -5.56
C ASP A 302 10.48 24.13 -4.42
N CYS A 303 10.86 23.30 -3.44
CA CYS A 303 11.77 23.70 -2.37
C CYS A 303 13.12 24.22 -2.92
N PHE A 304 13.63 23.62 -3.99
CA PHE A 304 14.91 24.02 -4.60
C PHE A 304 14.77 25.27 -5.47
N SER A 305 13.63 25.42 -6.16
CA SER A 305 13.29 26.63 -6.91
C SER A 305 13.13 27.83 -5.97
N THR A 306 12.44 27.65 -4.84
CA THR A 306 12.23 28.70 -3.83
C THR A 306 13.55 29.10 -3.16
N ALA A 307 14.45 28.15 -2.93
CA ALA A 307 15.78 28.43 -2.38
C ALA A 307 16.76 29.03 -3.40
N GLY A 308 16.41 29.12 -4.68
CA GLY A 308 17.28 29.66 -5.73
C GLY A 308 18.45 28.75 -6.11
N VAL A 309 18.32 27.43 -5.95
CA VAL A 309 19.40 26.45 -6.22
C VAL A 309 19.04 25.42 -7.30
N ALA A 310 17.92 25.64 -8.02
CA ALA A 310 17.37 24.71 -9.01
C ALA A 310 18.33 24.40 -10.18
N ASP A 311 19.26 25.30 -10.50
CA ASP A 311 20.26 25.13 -11.56
C ASP A 311 21.33 24.09 -11.20
N ARG A 312 21.57 23.84 -9.90
CA ARG A 312 22.57 22.90 -9.37
C ARG A 312 22.03 21.51 -9.01
N ILE A 313 20.72 21.29 -9.17
CA ILE A 313 20.08 20.00 -8.95
C ILE A 313 19.40 19.51 -10.24
N ARG A 314 19.37 18.19 -10.45
CA ARG A 314 18.67 17.56 -11.57
C ARG A 314 17.75 16.45 -11.07
N PHE A 315 16.50 16.49 -11.51
CA PHE A 315 15.52 15.42 -11.32
C PHE A 315 15.33 14.69 -12.64
N VAL A 316 15.64 13.41 -12.68
CA VAL A 316 15.64 12.61 -13.91
C VAL A 316 15.00 11.25 -13.71
N TYR A 317 14.55 10.63 -14.79
CA TYR A 317 14.07 9.25 -14.82
C TYR A 317 14.75 8.47 -15.96
N PRO A 318 15.01 7.16 -15.79
CA PRO A 318 15.64 6.36 -16.82
C PRO A 318 14.64 5.88 -17.88
N VAL A 319 15.14 5.77 -19.10
CA VAL A 319 14.43 5.25 -20.26
C VAL A 319 15.33 4.24 -20.96
N ALA A 320 14.78 3.06 -21.24
CA ALA A 320 15.44 2.01 -22.00
C ALA A 320 14.76 1.80 -23.35
N ARG A 321 15.55 1.45 -24.37
CA ARG A 321 15.12 1.19 -25.75
C ARG A 321 15.60 -0.17 -26.21
N SER A 322 14.77 -0.84 -27.01
CA SER A 322 15.15 -2.02 -27.78
C SER A 322 14.41 -2.01 -29.11
N GLY A 323 15.17 -1.87 -30.20
CA GLY A 323 14.60 -1.61 -31.53
C GLY A 323 13.71 -0.36 -31.53
N HIS A 324 12.45 -0.54 -31.92
CA HIS A 324 11.45 0.54 -31.93
C HIS A 324 10.68 0.72 -30.62
N LYS A 325 10.94 -0.12 -29.60
CA LYS A 325 10.26 -0.04 -28.31
C LYS A 325 11.05 0.83 -27.35
N GLU A 326 10.35 1.72 -26.67
CA GLU A 326 10.87 2.55 -25.60
C GLU A 326 10.01 2.34 -24.34
N ALA A 327 10.66 2.20 -23.19
CA ALA A 327 9.98 2.08 -21.90
C ALA A 327 10.70 2.89 -20.83
N ALA A 328 9.93 3.59 -19.99
CA ALA A 328 10.47 4.16 -18.77
C ALA A 328 10.81 3.02 -17.79
N VAL A 329 11.98 3.12 -17.16
CA VAL A 329 12.39 2.17 -16.11
C VAL A 329 11.73 2.60 -14.81
N MET A 330 11.04 1.66 -14.15
CA MET A 330 10.48 1.90 -12.82
C MET A 330 11.61 1.89 -11.78
N VAL A 331 11.95 3.07 -11.27
CA VAL A 331 12.94 3.23 -10.19
C VAL A 331 12.27 2.93 -8.86
N HIS A 332 12.67 1.83 -8.23
CA HIS A 332 12.21 1.41 -6.91
C HIS A 332 13.32 1.44 -5.86
N SER A 333 14.58 1.66 -6.24
CA SER A 333 15.70 1.82 -5.32
C SER A 333 15.46 2.92 -4.28
N LYS A 334 16.10 2.76 -3.13
CA LYS A 334 16.21 3.77 -2.07
C LYS A 334 17.68 3.87 -1.68
N LEU A 335 18.42 4.64 -2.47
CA LEU A 335 19.87 4.76 -2.37
C LEU A 335 20.26 6.24 -2.28
N MET A 336 21.26 6.55 -1.46
CA MET A 336 21.88 7.88 -1.39
C MET A 336 23.39 7.75 -1.27
N VAL A 337 24.12 8.54 -2.06
CA VAL A 337 25.57 8.73 -1.93
C VAL A 337 25.85 10.19 -1.63
N VAL A 338 26.66 10.46 -0.61
CA VAL A 338 27.10 11.82 -0.24
C VAL A 338 28.62 11.90 -0.29
N ASP A 339 29.15 12.77 -1.15
CA ASP A 339 30.57 13.11 -1.31
C ASP A 339 31.52 11.92 -1.48
N ASP A 340 30.99 10.81 -1.99
CA ASP A 340 31.65 9.49 -2.04
C ASP A 340 32.14 8.98 -0.67
N ARG A 341 31.63 9.55 0.43
CA ARG A 341 31.99 9.19 1.81
C ARG A 341 30.94 8.37 2.51
N ILE A 342 29.67 8.60 2.18
CA ILE A 342 28.54 7.91 2.76
C ILE A 342 27.77 7.24 1.63
N LEU A 343 27.53 5.93 1.76
CA LEU A 343 26.61 5.17 0.92
C LEU A 343 25.47 4.66 1.80
N ARG A 344 24.23 4.90 1.37
CA ARG A 344 23.04 4.42 2.06
C ARG A 344 22.21 3.58 1.11
N ILE A 345 21.79 2.40 1.56
CA ILE A 345 20.91 1.48 0.80
C ILE A 345 19.89 0.89 1.76
N GLY A 346 18.61 0.87 1.40
CA GLY A 346 17.60 0.31 2.29
C GLY A 346 16.20 0.29 1.71
N SER A 347 15.21 0.28 2.60
CA SER A 347 13.79 0.24 2.24
C SER A 347 13.10 1.61 2.31
N ALA A 348 13.71 2.61 2.96
CA ALA A 348 13.07 3.90 3.24
C ALA A 348 12.98 4.82 2.02
N ASN A 349 11.77 5.17 1.63
CA ASN A 349 11.52 6.17 0.58
C ASN A 349 11.71 7.60 1.11
N LEU A 350 11.94 8.59 0.22
CA LEU A 350 11.86 10.00 0.58
C LEU A 350 10.41 10.50 0.58
N ASN A 351 9.56 9.83 1.35
CA ASN A 351 8.18 10.22 1.66
C ASN A 351 7.97 10.32 3.17
N ASN A 352 6.86 10.91 3.61
CA ASN A 352 6.62 11.11 5.03
C ASN A 352 6.41 9.80 5.79
N ARG A 353 5.84 8.79 5.13
CA ARG A 353 5.60 7.47 5.73
C ARG A 353 6.88 6.78 6.15
N SER A 354 7.84 6.63 5.25
CA SER A 354 9.10 5.96 5.55
C SER A 354 9.90 6.70 6.63
N MET A 355 9.65 8.00 6.83
CA MET A 355 10.28 8.79 7.88
C MET A 355 9.64 8.63 9.27
N GLY A 356 8.43 8.07 9.41
CA GLY A 356 7.77 8.04 10.73
C GLY A 356 6.51 7.18 10.89
N ALA A 357 5.89 6.69 9.81
CA ALA A 357 4.67 5.91 9.86
C ALA A 357 4.86 4.45 9.43
N ASP A 358 5.76 4.13 8.50
CA ASP A 358 6.05 2.75 8.09
C ASP A 358 7.32 2.26 8.78
N SER A 359 7.43 0.95 9.02
CA SER A 359 8.68 0.42 9.55
C SER A 359 9.68 0.17 8.42
N GLU A 360 10.88 0.72 8.55
CA GLU A 360 11.93 0.71 7.52
C GLU A 360 13.27 0.25 8.10
N CYS A 361 14.19 -0.16 7.22
CA CYS A 361 15.54 -0.55 7.60
C CYS A 361 16.51 -0.21 6.47
N ASP A 362 17.52 0.61 6.80
CA ASP A 362 18.55 1.04 5.88
C ASP A 362 19.93 0.74 6.47
N LEU A 363 20.86 0.35 5.59
CA LEU A 363 22.28 0.26 5.89
C LEU A 363 22.97 1.56 5.46
N ILE A 364 23.87 2.03 6.31
CA ILE A 364 24.69 3.23 6.11
C ILE A 364 26.14 2.80 6.19
N PHE A 365 26.87 3.01 5.11
CA PHE A 365 28.29 2.71 5.01
C PHE A 365 29.07 4.01 5.02
N GLU A 366 30.06 4.13 5.89
CA GLU A 366 30.92 5.30 6.00
C GLU A 366 32.37 4.97 5.62
N ALA A 367 32.96 5.79 4.76
CA ALA A 367 34.34 5.61 4.33
C ALA A 367 35.33 6.13 5.37
N GLU A 368 36.10 5.21 5.97
CA GLU A 368 37.25 5.48 6.84
C GLU A 368 38.60 5.41 6.12
N SER A 369 38.64 4.84 4.91
CA SER A 369 39.84 4.72 4.08
C SER A 369 39.61 5.26 2.67
N GLU A 370 40.70 5.46 1.92
CA GLU A 370 40.62 5.88 0.51
C GLU A 370 40.03 4.76 -0.36
N GLU A 371 40.31 3.50 -0.05
CA GLU A 371 39.69 2.32 -0.70
C GLU A 371 38.18 2.30 -0.51
N HIS A 372 37.68 2.56 0.72
CA HIS A 372 36.24 2.68 0.97
C HIS A 372 35.63 3.81 0.13
N ARG A 373 36.34 4.93 0.02
CA ARG A 373 35.90 6.09 -0.75
C ARG A 373 35.84 5.78 -2.25
N ASP A 374 36.83 5.06 -2.77
CA ASP A 374 36.90 4.66 -4.17
C ASP A 374 35.82 3.63 -4.52
N PHE A 375 35.51 2.71 -3.60
CA PHE A 375 34.36 1.82 -3.74
C PHE A 375 33.04 2.60 -3.84
N ILE A 376 32.73 3.50 -2.90
CA ILE A 376 31.48 4.27 -2.91
C ILE A 376 31.38 5.12 -4.20
N LYS A 377 32.51 5.72 -4.61
CA LYS A 377 32.63 6.47 -5.86
C LYS A 377 32.34 5.60 -7.09
N SER A 378 32.88 4.38 -7.13
CA SER A 378 32.60 3.42 -8.21
C SER A 378 31.13 3.02 -8.23
N VAL A 379 30.50 2.73 -7.09
CA VAL A 379 29.05 2.44 -7.02
C VAL A 379 28.23 3.56 -7.67
N ARG A 380 28.48 4.82 -7.30
CA ARG A 380 27.79 5.98 -7.89
C ARG A 380 28.03 6.07 -9.40
N ARG A 381 29.27 5.95 -9.85
CA ARG A 381 29.63 6.08 -11.28
C ARG A 381 29.02 4.96 -12.11
N ARG A 382 29.07 3.72 -11.61
CA ARG A 382 28.47 2.53 -12.23
C ARG A 382 26.96 2.67 -12.38
N LEU A 383 26.26 3.16 -11.36
CA LEU A 383 24.81 3.39 -11.42
C LEU A 383 24.41 4.50 -12.41
N ILE A 384 25.16 5.61 -12.45
CA ILE A 384 24.94 6.68 -13.43
C ILE A 384 25.20 6.16 -14.86
N ALA A 385 26.33 5.48 -15.06
CA ALA A 385 26.72 4.91 -16.35
C ALA A 385 25.66 3.90 -16.84
N HIS A 386 25.19 3.05 -15.92
CA HIS A 386 24.13 2.07 -16.12
C HIS A 386 22.86 2.69 -16.72
N PHE A 387 22.35 3.80 -16.17
CA PHE A 387 21.15 4.47 -16.70
C PHE A 387 21.36 5.22 -18.02
N CYS A 388 22.59 5.59 -18.31
CA CYS A 388 22.96 6.27 -19.55
C CYS A 388 23.39 5.32 -20.68
N GLY A 389 23.58 4.03 -20.38
CA GLY A 389 24.15 3.09 -21.35
C GLY A 389 25.58 3.45 -21.73
N LEU A 390 26.32 4.05 -20.78
CA LEU A 390 27.72 4.44 -20.92
C LEU A 390 28.62 3.46 -20.18
N ASP A 391 29.90 3.47 -20.52
CA ASP A 391 30.95 2.86 -19.71
C ASP A 391 31.25 3.73 -18.48
N GLU A 392 31.60 3.10 -17.34
CA GLU A 392 31.96 3.80 -16.11
C GLU A 392 33.14 4.77 -16.29
N GLN A 393 34.10 4.43 -17.17
CA GLN A 393 35.25 5.27 -17.51
C GLN A 393 34.80 6.59 -18.16
N VAL A 394 33.74 6.57 -18.97
CA VAL A 394 33.22 7.78 -19.62
C VAL A 394 32.65 8.73 -18.56
N VAL A 395 31.92 8.21 -17.57
CA VAL A 395 31.41 9.01 -16.45
C VAL A 395 32.57 9.56 -15.61
N THR A 396 33.58 8.73 -15.34
CA THR A 396 34.78 9.10 -14.57
C THR A 396 35.53 10.27 -15.21
N GLN A 397 35.78 10.22 -16.51
CA GLN A 397 36.53 11.26 -17.24
C GLN A 397 35.75 12.59 -17.34
N ASN A 398 34.42 12.55 -17.26
CA ASN A 398 33.54 13.70 -17.50
C ASN A 398 32.83 14.19 -16.23
N GLU A 399 33.28 13.77 -15.05
CA GLU A 399 32.62 14.05 -13.77
C GLU A 399 32.50 15.56 -13.46
N HIS A 400 33.51 16.36 -13.79
CA HIS A 400 33.50 17.81 -13.64
C HIS A 400 32.32 18.46 -14.40
N ARG A 401 31.95 17.88 -15.55
CA ARG A 401 30.89 18.34 -16.45
C ARG A 401 29.69 17.38 -16.53
N LEU A 402 29.45 16.60 -15.47
CA LEU A 402 28.47 15.50 -15.46
C LEU A 402 27.11 15.87 -16.07
N PHE A 403 26.51 17.01 -15.71
CA PHE A 403 25.21 17.40 -16.27
C PHE A 403 25.24 17.64 -17.78
N ALA A 404 26.34 18.18 -18.32
CA ALA A 404 26.49 18.33 -19.76
C ALA A 404 26.61 16.97 -20.46
N LEU A 405 27.36 16.02 -19.85
CA LEU A 405 27.41 14.63 -20.33
C LEU A 405 26.01 14.00 -20.37
N LEU A 406 25.20 14.19 -19.33
CA LEU A 406 23.83 13.66 -19.30
C LEU A 406 22.95 14.27 -20.40
N ASP A 407 23.05 15.58 -20.62
CA ASP A 407 22.32 16.27 -21.69
C ASP A 407 22.77 15.80 -23.09
N GLU A 408 24.07 15.57 -23.30
CA GLU A 408 24.63 14.99 -24.53
C GLU A 408 24.13 13.56 -24.75
N ALA A 409 24.25 12.69 -23.75
CA ALA A 409 23.79 11.31 -23.80
C ALA A 409 22.30 11.24 -24.17
N SER A 410 21.48 12.16 -23.64
CA SER A 410 20.04 12.21 -23.94
C SER A 410 19.69 12.51 -25.40
N LYS A 411 20.59 13.16 -26.14
CA LYS A 411 20.40 13.53 -27.55
C LYS A 411 20.90 12.46 -28.53
N THR A 412 21.86 11.64 -28.11
CA THR A 412 22.49 10.63 -28.99
C THR A 412 21.58 9.46 -29.38
N GLY A 413 20.40 9.32 -28.77
CA GLY A 413 19.45 8.25 -29.11
C GLY A 413 19.91 6.86 -28.67
N GLY A 414 20.83 6.77 -27.70
CA GLY A 414 21.36 5.51 -27.17
C GLY A 414 20.28 4.54 -26.63
N THR A 415 20.70 3.30 -26.37
CA THR A 415 19.81 2.24 -25.85
C THR A 415 19.26 2.58 -24.46
N LYS A 416 19.94 3.44 -23.70
CA LYS A 416 19.46 3.98 -22.43
C LYS A 416 19.72 5.47 -22.35
N THR A 417 18.89 6.18 -21.61
CA THR A 417 19.10 7.59 -21.30
C THR A 417 18.35 8.00 -20.05
N LEU A 418 18.86 9.03 -19.38
CA LEU A 418 18.11 9.80 -18.40
C LEU A 418 17.32 10.92 -19.10
N ARG A 419 16.10 11.19 -18.64
CA ARG A 419 15.25 12.30 -19.08
C ARG A 419 14.78 13.09 -17.88
N LYS A 420 14.53 14.39 -18.05
CA LYS A 420 14.05 15.26 -16.96
C LYS A 420 12.67 14.83 -16.48
N VAL A 421 12.49 14.76 -15.16
CA VAL A 421 11.16 14.61 -14.56
C VAL A 421 10.42 15.93 -14.73
N GLU A 422 9.21 15.88 -15.31
CA GLU A 422 8.33 17.03 -15.36
C GLU A 422 7.68 17.24 -14.00
N ALA A 423 7.71 18.48 -13.50
CA ALA A 423 6.90 18.89 -12.36
C ALA A 423 5.42 18.86 -12.81
N SER A 424 4.73 17.76 -12.57
CA SER A 424 3.33 17.62 -12.94
C SER A 424 2.46 18.52 -12.07
N VAL A 425 1.92 19.59 -12.65
CA VAL A 425 0.89 20.45 -12.06
C VAL A 425 -0.47 19.77 -12.22
N LEU A 426 -0.83 18.87 -11.31
CA LEU A 426 -2.18 18.31 -11.24
C LEU A 426 -2.76 18.53 -9.85
N THR A 427 -2.98 19.81 -9.52
CA THR A 427 -3.77 20.25 -8.37
C THR A 427 -5.25 19.96 -8.60
N SER A 428 -5.64 18.68 -8.66
CA SER A 428 -7.02 18.32 -8.41
C SER A 428 -7.29 18.47 -6.90
N THR A 429 -8.37 19.16 -6.53
CA THR A 429 -8.78 19.37 -5.14
C THR A 429 -8.99 18.05 -4.38
N LEU A 430 -9.30 16.97 -5.11
CA LEU A 430 -9.41 15.61 -4.59
C LEU A 430 -8.04 15.04 -4.16
N ALA A 431 -6.98 15.25 -4.95
CA ALA A 431 -5.66 14.72 -4.63
C ALA A 431 -5.06 15.35 -3.38
N SER A 432 -5.28 16.64 -3.13
CA SER A 432 -4.83 17.31 -1.88
C SER A 432 -5.60 16.86 -0.63
N MET A 433 -6.84 16.41 -0.77
CA MET A 433 -7.61 15.81 0.33
C MET A 433 -7.15 14.39 0.67
N VAL A 434 -6.65 13.63 -0.31
CA VAL A 434 -6.22 12.24 -0.14
C VAL A 434 -4.75 12.13 0.31
N GLN A 435 -3.90 13.08 -0.05
CA GLN A 435 -2.46 13.05 0.26
C GLN A 435 -2.12 12.83 1.74
N PRO A 436 -2.75 13.48 2.75
CA PRO A 436 -2.42 13.26 4.16
C PRO A 436 -2.78 11.86 4.68
N VAL A 437 -3.70 11.17 4.01
CA VAL A 437 -4.09 9.79 4.33
C VAL A 437 -3.17 8.80 3.59
N ALA A 438 -2.74 9.15 2.39
CA ALA A 438 -1.87 8.34 1.56
C ALA A 438 -0.40 8.39 2.01
N ASP A 439 0.13 9.57 2.40
CA ASP A 439 1.49 9.81 2.89
C ASP A 439 1.53 10.47 4.28
N PRO A 440 1.04 9.76 5.33
CA PRO A 440 1.02 10.30 6.67
C PRO A 440 2.42 10.34 7.30
N GLU A 441 2.74 11.44 8.01
CA GLU A 441 3.99 11.58 8.80
C GLU A 441 3.98 10.72 10.08
N LEU A 442 2.79 10.43 10.59
CA LEU A 442 2.56 9.66 11.80
C LEU A 442 1.44 8.64 11.53
N PRO A 443 1.40 7.51 12.24
CA PRO A 443 0.35 6.51 12.05
C PRO A 443 -1.06 7.11 12.15
N LEU A 444 -1.99 6.52 11.40
CA LEU A 444 -3.36 6.99 11.36
C LEU A 444 -4.10 6.55 12.63
N HIS A 445 -4.12 7.44 13.63
CA HIS A 445 -4.96 7.27 14.80
C HIS A 445 -6.43 7.51 14.41
N LEU A 446 -7.24 6.45 14.37
CA LEU A 446 -8.69 6.51 14.06
C LEU A 446 -9.43 7.54 14.94
N GLU A 447 -8.99 7.72 16.19
CA GLU A 447 -9.53 8.73 17.13
C GLU A 447 -9.24 10.18 16.71
N ARG A 448 -8.10 10.47 16.07
CA ARG A 448 -7.73 11.80 15.56
C ARG A 448 -8.27 12.07 14.15
N ALA A 449 -8.43 11.03 13.33
CA ALA A 449 -9.07 11.15 12.01
C ALA A 449 -10.55 11.54 12.14
N ALA A 450 -11.24 11.01 13.16
CA ALA A 450 -12.61 11.37 13.50
C ALA A 450 -12.79 12.87 13.81
N SER A 451 -11.84 13.50 14.50
CA SER A 451 -11.91 14.91 14.89
C SER A 451 -11.44 15.89 13.80
N ARG A 452 -10.63 15.44 12.83
CA ARG A 452 -10.15 16.27 11.71
C ARG A 452 -11.02 16.24 10.45
N MET A 453 -11.96 15.31 10.33
CA MET A 453 -12.83 15.21 9.15
C MET A 453 -13.71 16.46 8.95
N TRP A 454 -14.09 17.15 10.02
CA TRP A 454 -14.94 18.33 9.99
C TRP A 454 -14.12 19.63 10.11
N ASN A 455 -13.30 19.93 9.11
CA ASN A 455 -12.69 21.26 8.99
C ASN A 455 -13.59 22.21 8.17
N THR A 456 -13.37 23.52 8.26
CA THR A 456 -14.16 24.53 7.55
C THR A 456 -14.22 24.29 6.04
N LYS A 457 -13.16 23.73 5.42
CA LYS A 457 -13.13 23.41 3.98
C LYS A 457 -14.01 22.21 3.65
N THR A 458 -14.04 21.18 4.48
CA THR A 458 -14.98 20.05 4.35
C THR A 458 -16.42 20.54 4.53
N LEU A 459 -16.64 21.44 5.50
CA LEU A 459 -17.95 22.06 5.74
C LEU A 459 -18.42 22.88 4.54
N ILE A 460 -17.52 23.67 3.94
CA ILE A 460 -17.76 24.42 2.71
C ILE A 460 -18.03 23.45 1.55
N GLY A 461 -17.24 22.39 1.39
CA GLY A 461 -17.46 21.40 0.32
C GLY A 461 -18.80 20.70 0.41
N VAL A 462 -19.22 20.28 1.61
CA VAL A 462 -20.54 19.72 1.87
C VAL A 462 -21.64 20.76 1.61
N ALA A 463 -21.45 22.02 2.04
CA ALA A 463 -22.38 23.11 1.77
C ALA A 463 -22.47 23.43 0.26
N SER A 464 -21.37 23.37 -0.48
CA SER A 464 -21.34 23.58 -1.93
C SER A 464 -22.05 22.45 -2.68
N ILE A 465 -21.89 21.19 -2.24
CA ILE A 465 -22.63 20.06 -2.79
C ILE A 465 -24.13 20.22 -2.48
N ALA A 466 -24.49 20.59 -1.25
CA ALA A 466 -25.88 20.87 -0.88
C ALA A 466 -26.47 22.02 -1.72
N LEU A 467 -25.70 23.08 -1.96
CA LEU A 467 -26.09 24.21 -2.79
C LEU A 467 -26.21 23.84 -4.28
N ALA A 468 -25.32 22.98 -4.79
CA ALA A 468 -25.39 22.48 -6.17
C ALA A 468 -26.60 21.57 -6.38
N LEU A 469 -26.90 20.70 -5.40
CA LEU A 469 -28.11 19.87 -5.41
C LEU A 469 -29.38 20.72 -5.29
N PHE A 470 -29.35 21.78 -4.47
CA PHE A 470 -30.43 22.75 -4.36
C PHE A 470 -30.62 23.54 -5.67
N GLY A 471 -29.53 23.96 -6.31
CA GLY A 471 -29.55 24.61 -7.62
C GLY A 471 -30.05 23.69 -8.73
N LEU A 472 -29.69 22.41 -8.68
CA LEU A 472 -30.20 21.39 -9.60
C LEU A 472 -31.71 21.15 -9.38
N ALA A 473 -32.17 21.12 -8.12
CA ALA A 473 -33.59 21.02 -7.79
C ALA A 473 -34.39 22.24 -8.28
N LEU A 474 -33.82 23.45 -8.15
CA LEU A 474 -34.38 24.69 -8.69
C LEU A 474 -34.41 24.67 -10.22
N ALA A 475 -33.32 24.24 -10.87
CA ALA A 475 -33.29 24.10 -12.32
C ALA A 475 -34.34 23.06 -12.78
N TRP A 476 -34.48 21.96 -12.07
CA TRP A 476 -35.50 20.94 -12.32
C TRP A 476 -36.94 21.46 -12.18
N SER A 477 -37.19 22.36 -11.22
CA SER A 477 -38.52 22.93 -10.97
C SER A 477 -38.88 24.11 -11.88
N TYR A 478 -37.88 24.84 -12.40
CA TYR A 478 -38.09 26.08 -13.15
C TYR A 478 -37.62 26.01 -14.62
N THR A 479 -37.15 24.86 -15.09
CA THR A 479 -36.79 24.62 -16.50
C THR A 479 -37.43 23.33 -17.02
N SER A 480 -37.39 23.09 -18.34
CA SER A 480 -37.92 21.90 -19.01
C SER A 480 -37.12 20.60 -18.77
N LEU A 481 -36.18 20.61 -17.82
CA LEU A 481 -35.43 19.42 -17.40
C LEU A 481 -36.36 18.31 -16.86
N SER A 482 -37.50 18.69 -16.26
CA SER A 482 -38.51 17.75 -15.75
C SER A 482 -39.31 17.05 -16.87
N ASP A 483 -39.35 17.59 -18.09
CA ASP A 483 -40.11 17.04 -19.21
C ASP A 483 -39.42 15.83 -19.87
N TYR A 484 -38.11 15.65 -19.66
CA TYR A 484 -37.33 14.52 -20.18
C TYR A 484 -37.41 13.25 -19.30
N ALA A 485 -38.07 13.33 -18.14
CA ALA A 485 -38.29 12.21 -17.24
C ALA A 485 -39.74 11.71 -17.34
N ASP A 486 -40.02 10.90 -18.35
CA ASP A 486 -41.37 10.39 -18.70
C ASP A 486 -42.10 9.76 -17.48
N THR A 487 -43.13 10.46 -17.00
CA THR A 487 -43.83 10.20 -15.72
C THR A 487 -44.94 9.15 -15.82
N GLY A 488 -45.32 8.72 -17.03
CA GLY A 488 -46.50 7.87 -17.26
C GLY A 488 -46.33 6.41 -16.78
N HIS A 489 -45.17 5.80 -17.03
CA HIS A 489 -44.94 4.38 -16.73
C HIS A 489 -44.56 4.10 -15.27
N ILE A 490 -43.81 5.01 -14.63
CA ILE A 490 -43.30 4.82 -13.27
C ILE A 490 -44.40 5.07 -12.21
N SER A 491 -45.28 6.04 -12.47
CA SER A 491 -46.39 6.42 -11.60
C SER A 491 -47.49 5.34 -11.50
N ALA A 492 -47.85 4.71 -12.63
CA ALA A 492 -48.89 3.68 -12.68
C ALA A 492 -48.48 2.38 -11.95
N LEU A 493 -47.21 1.99 -12.06
CA LEU A 493 -46.69 0.77 -11.43
C LEU A 493 -46.55 0.90 -9.91
N LEU A 494 -46.20 2.10 -9.41
CA LEU A 494 -46.09 2.39 -7.99
C LEU A 494 -47.45 2.58 -7.30
N SER A 495 -48.44 3.13 -7.99
CA SER A 495 -49.78 3.41 -7.42
C SER A 495 -50.66 2.16 -7.26
N ALA A 496 -50.54 1.18 -8.17
CA ALA A 496 -51.23 -0.10 -8.04
C ALA A 496 -50.66 -0.97 -6.88
N TYR A 497 -49.39 -0.75 -6.53
CA TYR A 497 -48.67 -1.50 -5.52
C TYR A 497 -48.82 -0.92 -4.11
N SER A 498 -48.95 0.40 -3.99
CA SER A 498 -49.04 1.12 -2.71
C SER A 498 -50.36 0.94 -1.96
N GLN A 499 -51.46 0.64 -2.67
CA GLN A 499 -52.80 0.46 -2.10
C GLN A 499 -53.20 -1.01 -1.86
N SER A 500 -52.35 -1.96 -2.24
CA SER A 500 -52.61 -3.39 -2.05
C SER A 500 -52.16 -3.85 -0.66
N VAL A 501 -53.00 -4.64 0.04
CA VAL A 501 -52.63 -5.33 1.30
C VAL A 501 -51.38 -6.20 1.14
N TRP A 502 -51.06 -6.60 -0.09
CA TRP A 502 -49.89 -7.40 -0.43
C TRP A 502 -48.61 -6.58 -0.67
N GLY A 503 -48.69 -5.24 -0.71
CA GLY A 503 -47.54 -4.36 -0.92
C GLY A 503 -46.40 -4.62 0.06
N PRO A 504 -46.63 -4.58 1.39
CA PRO A 504 -45.60 -4.85 2.38
C PRO A 504 -45.02 -6.28 2.33
N PRO A 505 -45.84 -7.37 2.25
CA PRO A 505 -45.33 -8.72 2.06
C PRO A 505 -44.45 -8.89 0.81
N PHE A 506 -44.84 -8.32 -0.33
CA PHE A 506 -44.03 -8.42 -1.54
C PHE A 506 -42.74 -7.62 -1.46
N ALA A 507 -42.75 -6.44 -0.84
CA ALA A 507 -41.54 -5.66 -0.60
C ALA A 507 -40.57 -6.46 0.30
N ILE A 508 -41.06 -7.07 1.39
CA ILE A 508 -40.27 -7.95 2.25
C ILE A 508 -39.70 -9.13 1.46
N ALA A 509 -40.51 -9.78 0.62
CA ALA A 509 -40.03 -10.86 -0.25
C ALA A 509 -38.92 -10.38 -1.21
N ALA A 510 -39.04 -9.16 -1.75
CA ALA A 510 -38.02 -8.56 -2.60
C ALA A 510 -36.69 -8.31 -1.86
N PHE A 511 -36.72 -7.95 -0.57
CA PHE A 511 -35.50 -7.86 0.26
C PHE A 511 -34.81 -9.22 0.45
N VAL A 512 -35.59 -10.28 0.68
CA VAL A 512 -35.04 -11.63 0.86
C VAL A 512 -34.46 -12.13 -0.47
N LEU A 513 -35.25 -12.09 -1.55
CA LEU A 513 -34.82 -12.52 -2.89
C LEU A 513 -33.66 -11.67 -3.42
N GLY A 514 -33.74 -10.35 -3.28
CA GLY A 514 -32.68 -9.41 -3.64
C GLY A 514 -31.40 -9.67 -2.84
N GLY A 515 -31.53 -9.99 -1.55
CA GLY A 515 -30.42 -10.41 -0.71
C GLY A 515 -29.68 -11.64 -1.27
N LEU A 516 -30.41 -12.65 -1.76
CA LEU A 516 -29.83 -13.87 -2.33
C LEU A 516 -29.05 -13.63 -3.63
N VAL A 517 -29.41 -12.59 -4.41
CA VAL A 517 -28.75 -12.23 -5.67
C VAL A 517 -27.80 -11.03 -5.56
N ILE A 518 -27.46 -10.60 -4.34
CA ILE A 518 -26.56 -9.45 -4.07
C ILE A 518 -27.10 -8.13 -4.67
N PHE A 519 -28.42 -7.97 -4.67
CA PHE A 519 -29.05 -6.74 -5.11
C PHE A 519 -28.80 -5.59 -4.11
N PRO A 520 -28.55 -4.35 -4.56
CA PRO A 520 -28.26 -3.22 -3.67
C PRO A 520 -29.41 -2.92 -2.69
N VAL A 521 -29.17 -3.15 -1.39
CA VAL A 521 -30.18 -2.99 -0.34
C VAL A 521 -30.73 -1.56 -0.23
N LEU A 522 -29.90 -0.55 -0.52
CA LEU A 522 -30.31 0.87 -0.49
C LEU A 522 -31.36 1.20 -1.54
N VAL A 523 -31.30 0.55 -2.70
CA VAL A 523 -32.30 0.72 -3.77
C VAL A 523 -33.64 0.15 -3.32
N LEU A 524 -33.64 -1.01 -2.66
CA LEU A 524 -34.86 -1.61 -2.12
C LEU A 524 -35.46 -0.77 -0.98
N ILE A 525 -34.63 -0.19 -0.11
CA ILE A 525 -35.07 0.73 0.94
C ILE A 525 -35.75 1.96 0.33
N ALA A 526 -35.11 2.59 -0.66
CA ALA A 526 -35.65 3.76 -1.34
C ALA A 526 -36.95 3.44 -2.11
N ALA A 527 -36.99 2.32 -2.84
CA ALA A 527 -38.16 1.89 -3.58
C ALA A 527 -39.34 1.56 -2.64
N THR A 528 -39.07 0.89 -1.52
CA THR A 528 -40.09 0.55 -0.52
C THR A 528 -40.63 1.80 0.18
N ALA A 529 -39.75 2.75 0.49
CA ALA A 529 -40.15 4.06 1.02
C ALA A 529 -40.99 4.88 0.05
N ALA A 530 -40.59 4.91 -1.23
CA ALA A 530 -41.32 5.63 -2.27
C ALA A 530 -42.68 4.99 -2.58
N ALA A 531 -42.79 3.66 -2.48
CA ALA A 531 -44.01 2.93 -2.75
C ALA A 531 -45.00 2.96 -1.57
N LEU A 532 -44.54 2.74 -0.34
CA LEU A 532 -45.41 2.56 0.83
C LEU A 532 -45.48 3.79 1.74
N GLY A 533 -44.81 4.88 1.38
CA GLY A 533 -44.70 6.08 2.20
C GLY A 533 -43.71 5.92 3.36
N PRO A 534 -43.51 6.98 4.16
CA PRO A 534 -42.39 7.07 5.08
C PRO A 534 -42.50 6.08 6.25
N TRP A 535 -43.68 5.95 6.87
CA TRP A 535 -43.84 5.13 8.07
C TRP A 535 -43.99 3.64 7.76
N LEU A 536 -44.92 3.30 6.86
CA LEU A 536 -45.13 1.92 6.46
C LEU A 536 -43.92 1.41 5.64
N GLY A 537 -43.31 2.25 4.81
CA GLY A 537 -42.07 1.93 4.10
C GLY A 537 -40.89 1.73 5.05
N PHE A 538 -40.73 2.54 6.11
CA PHE A 538 -39.71 2.32 7.15
C PHE A 538 -39.87 0.96 7.83
N ILE A 539 -41.08 0.66 8.34
CA ILE A 539 -41.36 -0.62 9.04
C ILE A 539 -41.12 -1.80 8.08
N THR A 540 -41.64 -1.70 6.86
CA THR A 540 -41.54 -2.77 5.85
C THR A 540 -40.08 -2.99 5.43
N ALA A 541 -39.32 -1.91 5.18
CA ALA A 541 -37.91 -2.00 4.84
C ALA A 541 -37.08 -2.54 6.01
N MET A 542 -37.39 -2.16 7.25
CA MET A 542 -36.71 -2.68 8.43
C MET A 542 -36.94 -4.19 8.57
N VAL A 543 -38.20 -4.64 8.48
CA VAL A 543 -38.56 -6.05 8.53
C VAL A 543 -37.91 -6.83 7.38
N GLY A 544 -37.93 -6.28 6.16
CA GLY A 544 -37.29 -6.87 4.99
C GLY A 544 -35.78 -7.01 5.15
N VAL A 545 -35.09 -5.97 5.62
CA VAL A 545 -33.65 -5.99 5.90
C VAL A 545 -33.31 -7.02 6.98
N LEU A 546 -34.07 -7.10 8.06
CA LEU A 546 -33.83 -8.07 9.13
C LEU A 546 -34.08 -9.51 8.69
N LEU A 547 -35.16 -9.79 7.95
CA LEU A 547 -35.45 -11.13 7.43
C LEU A 547 -34.43 -11.57 6.37
N SER A 548 -34.00 -10.65 5.50
CA SER A 548 -32.93 -10.90 4.53
C SER A 548 -31.59 -11.17 5.24
N ALA A 549 -31.24 -10.36 6.24
CA ALA A 549 -30.04 -10.57 7.06
C ALA A 549 -30.08 -11.90 7.80
N LEU A 550 -31.21 -12.26 8.42
CA LEU A 550 -31.40 -13.54 9.10
C LEU A 550 -31.23 -14.73 8.14
N THR A 551 -31.85 -14.66 6.96
CA THR A 551 -31.79 -15.72 5.95
C THR A 551 -30.35 -15.94 5.48
N LEU A 552 -29.65 -14.85 5.12
CA LEU A 552 -28.26 -14.91 4.68
C LEU A 552 -27.31 -15.33 5.81
N PHE A 553 -27.57 -14.91 7.05
CA PHE A 553 -26.84 -15.37 8.23
C PHE A 553 -27.03 -16.87 8.47
N ALA A 554 -28.26 -17.39 8.32
CA ALA A 554 -28.54 -18.81 8.43
C ALA A 554 -27.83 -19.62 7.33
N ILE A 555 -27.82 -19.11 6.09
CA ILE A 555 -27.03 -19.69 4.98
C ILE A 555 -25.54 -19.73 5.34
N GLY A 556 -25.00 -18.62 5.85
CA GLY A 556 -23.62 -18.55 6.33
C GLY A 556 -23.31 -19.56 7.43
N ARG A 557 -24.21 -19.67 8.42
CA ARG A 557 -24.09 -20.62 9.53
C ARG A 557 -24.12 -22.07 9.06
N PHE A 558 -24.98 -22.38 8.10
CA PHE A 558 -25.11 -23.70 7.50
C PHE A 558 -23.89 -24.09 6.64
N LEU A 559 -23.39 -23.16 5.83
CA LEU A 559 -22.18 -23.38 5.04
C LEU A 559 -20.95 -23.59 5.94
N GLY A 560 -20.91 -22.90 7.09
CA GLY A 560 -19.80 -22.96 8.00
C GLY A 560 -18.54 -22.30 7.45
N ARG A 561 -17.57 -22.06 8.34
CA ARG A 561 -16.36 -21.31 8.05
C ARG A 561 -15.56 -21.88 6.87
N GLU A 562 -15.35 -23.19 6.84
CA GLU A 562 -14.47 -23.84 5.86
C GLU A 562 -15.06 -23.92 4.45
N ARG A 563 -16.38 -24.17 4.30
CA ARG A 563 -17.00 -24.22 2.96
C ARG A 563 -17.23 -22.83 2.40
N LEU A 564 -17.56 -21.85 3.26
CA LEU A 564 -17.70 -20.47 2.83
C LEU A 564 -16.36 -19.89 2.33
N GLN A 565 -15.26 -20.21 3.01
CA GLN A 565 -13.92 -19.82 2.58
C GLN A 565 -13.53 -20.46 1.23
N ARG A 566 -13.94 -21.71 0.98
CA ARG A 566 -13.75 -22.39 -0.31
C ARG A 566 -14.58 -21.80 -1.45
N LEU A 567 -15.82 -21.35 -1.18
CA LEU A 567 -16.75 -20.83 -2.19
C LEU A 567 -16.58 -19.33 -2.51
N LEU A 568 -16.41 -18.48 -1.48
CA LEU A 568 -16.40 -17.01 -1.63
C LEU A 568 -15.01 -16.38 -1.52
N GLY A 569 -14.00 -17.15 -1.13
CA GLY A 569 -12.62 -16.68 -1.01
C GLY A 569 -12.43 -15.50 -0.02
N ARG A 570 -11.46 -14.62 -0.34
CA ARG A 570 -10.74 -13.66 0.55
C ARG A 570 -11.62 -12.59 1.16
N ARG A 571 -12.77 -12.28 0.56
CA ARG A 571 -13.67 -11.25 1.11
C ARG A 571 -14.39 -11.77 2.37
N ALA A 572 -14.62 -13.08 2.44
CA ALA A 572 -15.26 -13.71 3.60
C ALA A 572 -14.31 -13.80 4.81
N ALA A 573 -13.06 -14.24 4.62
CA ALA A 573 -12.10 -14.32 5.72
C ALA A 573 -11.79 -12.94 6.38
N ARG A 574 -11.69 -11.88 5.56
CA ARG A 574 -11.40 -10.50 6.02
C ARG A 574 -12.51 -9.86 6.87
N ILE A 575 -13.78 -10.14 6.55
CA ILE A 575 -14.91 -9.64 7.34
C ILE A 575 -15.07 -10.50 8.60
N GLN A 576 -14.79 -11.80 8.49
CA GLN A 576 -14.83 -12.73 9.62
C GLN A 576 -13.86 -12.31 10.74
N GLU A 577 -12.60 -11.96 10.42
CA GLU A 577 -11.60 -11.51 11.41
C GLU A 577 -11.95 -10.17 12.09
N ARG A 578 -12.66 -9.27 11.39
CA ARG A 578 -13.14 -7.99 11.96
C ARG A 578 -14.41 -8.14 12.80
N VAL A 579 -15.15 -9.23 12.60
CA VAL A 579 -16.42 -9.53 13.29
C VAL A 579 -16.18 -10.44 14.51
N VAL A 580 -15.04 -11.13 14.59
CA VAL A 580 -14.70 -12.02 15.71
C VAL A 580 -14.32 -11.19 16.96
N GLY A 581 -15.11 -11.36 18.02
CA GLY A 581 -14.73 -10.97 19.38
C GLY A 581 -15.29 -9.64 19.91
N LYS A 582 -16.13 -8.93 19.15
CA LYS A 582 -16.78 -7.68 19.63
C LYS A 582 -18.27 -7.77 19.33
N GLY A 583 -19.11 -7.72 20.37
CA GLY A 583 -20.57 -7.94 20.32
C GLY A 583 -21.37 -6.87 19.54
N ILE A 584 -22.62 -6.61 19.94
CA ILE A 584 -23.58 -5.72 19.24
C ILE A 584 -22.96 -4.46 18.61
N LEU A 585 -22.08 -3.75 19.33
CA LEU A 585 -21.44 -2.51 18.89
C LEU A 585 -20.62 -2.66 17.59
N ALA A 586 -19.91 -3.77 17.41
CA ALA A 586 -19.12 -3.98 16.19
C ALA A 586 -20.01 -4.14 14.96
N VAL A 587 -21.14 -4.84 15.12
CA VAL A 587 -22.12 -5.01 14.05
C VAL A 587 -22.73 -3.65 13.70
N VAL A 588 -23.06 -2.80 14.69
CA VAL A 588 -23.55 -1.44 14.46
C VAL A 588 -22.57 -0.62 13.61
N VAL A 589 -21.29 -0.58 14.01
CA VAL A 589 -20.24 0.16 13.29
C VAL A 589 -20.07 -0.36 11.86
N ILE A 590 -20.05 -1.68 11.67
CA ILE A 590 -19.92 -2.30 10.34
C ILE A 590 -21.11 -1.93 9.43
N ARG A 591 -22.32 -1.76 9.97
CA ARG A 591 -23.49 -1.32 9.17
C ARG A 591 -23.43 0.14 8.77
N MET A 592 -22.76 0.97 9.56
CA MET A 592 -22.62 2.40 9.26
C MET A 592 -21.52 2.69 8.23
N ILE A 593 -20.56 1.77 8.05
CA ILE A 593 -19.44 1.95 7.11
C ILE A 593 -19.68 1.07 5.86
N PRO A 594 -19.64 1.63 4.63
CA PRO A 594 -19.88 0.88 3.40
C PRO A 594 -18.65 0.05 2.97
N ILE A 595 -18.27 -0.95 3.77
CA ILE A 595 -17.06 -1.77 3.57
C ILE A 595 -17.29 -2.87 2.51
N ALA A 596 -18.53 -3.39 2.40
CA ALA A 596 -18.87 -4.50 1.52
C ALA A 596 -20.39 -4.56 1.23
N PRO A 597 -20.81 -5.28 0.17
CA PRO A 597 -22.23 -5.50 -0.13
C PRO A 597 -22.98 -6.16 1.05
N PHE A 598 -24.20 -5.69 1.31
CA PHE A 598 -25.06 -6.15 2.41
C PHE A 598 -25.14 -7.68 2.51
N SER A 599 -25.38 -8.35 1.37
CA SER A 599 -25.54 -9.79 1.33
C SER A 599 -24.30 -10.55 1.78
N LEU A 600 -23.13 -10.08 1.34
CA LEU A 600 -21.85 -10.69 1.66
C LEU A 600 -21.54 -10.57 3.16
N VAL A 601 -21.76 -9.41 3.75
CA VAL A 601 -21.56 -9.19 5.20
C VAL A 601 -22.40 -10.18 6.02
N ASN A 602 -23.65 -10.43 5.63
CA ASN A 602 -24.57 -11.29 6.36
C ASN A 602 -24.17 -12.76 6.32
N VAL A 603 -23.82 -13.28 5.13
CA VAL A 603 -23.35 -14.67 4.98
C VAL A 603 -22.05 -14.89 5.75
N VAL A 604 -21.15 -13.92 5.71
CA VAL A 604 -19.88 -14.02 6.44
C VAL A 604 -20.07 -13.95 7.95
N ALA A 605 -20.92 -13.05 8.43
CA ALA A 605 -21.28 -12.97 9.84
C ALA A 605 -21.90 -14.29 10.32
N GLY A 606 -22.76 -14.92 9.50
CA GLY A 606 -23.34 -16.23 9.77
C GLY A 606 -22.33 -17.35 9.94
N ALA A 607 -21.31 -17.38 9.09
CA ALA A 607 -20.21 -18.36 9.14
C ALA A 607 -19.17 -18.08 10.24
N SER A 608 -19.31 -16.98 10.98
CA SER A 608 -18.43 -16.60 12.10
C SER A 608 -18.93 -17.13 13.45
N THR A 609 -18.16 -16.85 14.51
CA THR A 609 -18.52 -17.16 15.91
C THR A 609 -19.53 -16.18 16.51
N LEU A 610 -20.01 -15.20 15.75
CA LEU A 610 -20.95 -14.18 16.25
C LEU A 610 -22.30 -14.80 16.67
N PRO A 611 -22.82 -14.48 17.87
CA PRO A 611 -24.16 -14.91 18.28
C PRO A 611 -25.24 -14.28 17.40
N LEU A 612 -26.29 -15.04 17.05
CA LEU A 612 -27.40 -14.55 16.23
C LEU A 612 -28.08 -13.32 16.87
N ARG A 613 -28.24 -13.33 18.21
CA ARG A 613 -28.80 -12.21 18.97
C ARG A 613 -28.01 -10.92 18.73
N ASP A 614 -26.70 -10.97 18.88
CA ASP A 614 -25.83 -9.81 18.74
C ASP A 614 -25.83 -9.27 17.31
N PHE A 615 -25.85 -10.18 16.34
CA PHE A 615 -25.98 -9.84 14.92
C PHE A 615 -27.30 -9.15 14.59
N MET A 616 -28.43 -9.69 15.06
CA MET A 616 -29.76 -9.15 14.77
C MET A 616 -29.99 -7.80 15.45
N VAL A 617 -29.63 -7.68 16.74
CA VAL A 617 -29.73 -6.42 17.48
C VAL A 617 -28.80 -5.36 16.89
N GLY A 618 -27.55 -5.72 16.57
CA GLY A 618 -26.62 -4.79 15.97
C GLY A 618 -27.00 -4.38 14.54
N THR A 619 -27.62 -5.27 13.76
CA THR A 619 -28.14 -4.94 12.43
C THR A 619 -29.34 -4.01 12.52
N LEU A 620 -30.27 -4.26 13.45
CA LEU A 620 -31.40 -3.36 13.73
C LEU A 620 -30.90 -1.96 14.08
N LEU A 621 -30.04 -1.84 15.09
CA LEU A 621 -29.53 -0.56 15.57
C LEU A 621 -28.67 0.17 14.52
N GLY A 622 -27.84 -0.56 13.77
CA GLY A 622 -26.95 0.04 12.77
C GLY A 622 -27.65 0.48 11.49
N MET A 623 -28.71 -0.22 11.07
CA MET A 623 -29.46 0.11 9.85
C MET A 623 -30.61 1.10 10.10
N MET A 624 -31.16 1.15 11.32
CA MET A 624 -32.34 1.96 11.66
C MET A 624 -32.19 3.45 11.34
N PRO A 625 -31.10 4.15 11.69
CA PRO A 625 -30.96 5.57 11.35
C PRO A 625 -30.96 5.82 9.85
N GLY A 626 -30.25 4.99 9.08
CA GLY A 626 -30.16 5.12 7.63
C GLY A 626 -31.47 4.80 6.92
N ILE A 627 -32.18 3.75 7.36
CA ILE A 627 -33.49 3.38 6.80
C ILE A 627 -34.53 4.45 7.13
N LEU A 628 -34.53 5.00 8.35
CA LEU A 628 -35.43 6.07 8.74
C LEU A 628 -35.17 7.34 7.91
N ALA A 629 -33.90 7.73 7.74
CA ALA A 629 -33.53 8.86 6.90
C ALA A 629 -33.97 8.65 5.45
N MET A 630 -33.71 7.48 4.87
CA MET A 630 -34.12 7.16 3.51
C MET A 630 -35.64 7.03 3.36
N ALA A 631 -36.36 6.61 4.39
CA ALA A 631 -37.81 6.54 4.36
C ALA A 631 -38.46 7.93 4.36
N VAL A 632 -37.91 8.85 5.17
CA VAL A 632 -38.34 10.24 5.21
C VAL A 632 -37.93 10.98 3.93
N LEU A 633 -36.69 10.81 3.46
CA LEU A 633 -36.18 11.42 2.22
C LEU A 633 -36.88 10.84 0.99
N GLY A 634 -37.13 9.53 0.94
CA GLY A 634 -37.78 8.86 -0.19
C GLY A 634 -39.22 9.31 -0.40
N ALA A 635 -39.97 9.50 0.69
CA ALA A 635 -41.30 10.11 0.65
C ALA A 635 -41.25 11.54 0.11
N GLN A 636 -40.26 12.33 0.54
CA GLN A 636 -40.12 13.71 0.08
C GLN A 636 -39.58 13.84 -1.35
N ILE A 637 -38.71 12.94 -1.81
CA ILE A 637 -38.24 12.87 -3.21
C ILE A 637 -39.38 12.44 -4.12
N ALA A 638 -40.20 11.46 -3.70
CA ALA A 638 -41.40 11.04 -4.43
C ALA A 638 -42.46 12.15 -4.46
N ASP A 639 -42.63 12.92 -3.39
CA ASP A 639 -43.51 14.09 -3.36
C ASP A 639 -42.94 15.29 -4.14
N LEU A 640 -41.62 15.52 -4.15
CA LEU A 640 -40.97 16.53 -4.98
C LEU A 640 -41.15 16.24 -6.47
N ALA A 641 -41.06 14.95 -6.84
CA ALA A 641 -41.25 14.48 -8.20
C ALA A 641 -42.71 14.57 -8.67
N ARG A 642 -43.69 14.60 -7.74
CA ARG A 642 -45.12 14.75 -8.04
C ARG A 642 -45.61 16.20 -7.95
N ASN A 643 -45.13 16.98 -6.99
CA ASN A 643 -45.48 18.38 -6.76
C ASN A 643 -44.33 19.10 -5.99
N ALA A 644 -43.50 19.85 -6.71
CA ALA A 644 -42.43 20.65 -6.12
C ALA A 644 -43.03 21.86 -5.36
N SER A 645 -42.98 21.81 -4.01
CA SER A 645 -43.37 22.93 -3.14
C SER A 645 -42.20 23.36 -2.24
N TRP A 646 -42.16 24.64 -1.86
CA TRP A 646 -41.14 25.19 -0.95
C TRP A 646 -41.06 24.44 0.39
N THR A 647 -42.20 23.94 0.87
CA THR A 647 -42.28 23.12 2.09
C THR A 647 -41.52 21.81 1.94
N ASN A 648 -41.65 21.12 0.81
CA ASN A 648 -40.97 19.83 0.57
C ASN A 648 -39.46 20.01 0.38
N ILE A 649 -39.03 21.12 -0.23
CA ILE A 649 -37.61 21.45 -0.37
C ILE A 649 -36.99 21.76 1.00
N ALA A 650 -37.67 22.53 1.85
CA ALA A 650 -37.20 22.84 3.20
C ALA A 650 -37.13 21.59 4.10
N LEU A 651 -38.13 20.71 4.01
CA LEU A 651 -38.16 19.45 4.75
C LEU A 651 -37.04 18.48 4.29
N LEU A 652 -36.64 18.53 3.01
CA LEU A 652 -35.59 17.66 2.47
C LEU A 652 -34.21 18.10 2.99
N VAL A 653 -33.98 19.42 3.00
CA VAL A 653 -32.78 20.03 3.60
C VAL A 653 -32.72 19.74 5.09
N LEU A 654 -33.82 19.88 5.82
CA LEU A 654 -33.88 19.57 7.26
C LEU A 654 -33.65 18.08 7.54
N ALA A 655 -34.24 17.17 6.74
CA ALA A 655 -34.02 15.73 6.87
C ALA A 655 -32.56 15.34 6.59
N PHE A 656 -31.93 15.97 5.59
CA PHE A 656 -30.52 15.77 5.27
C PHE A 656 -29.60 16.29 6.39
N LEU A 657 -29.86 17.49 6.92
CA LEU A 657 -29.13 18.05 8.05
C LEU A 657 -29.32 17.22 9.33
N GLY A 658 -30.54 16.72 9.57
CA GLY A 658 -30.85 15.82 10.67
C GLY A 658 -30.10 14.48 10.57
N TRP A 659 -30.02 13.89 9.36
CA TRP A 659 -29.23 12.69 9.11
C TRP A 659 -27.73 12.91 9.37
N LEU A 660 -27.17 14.05 8.93
CA LEU A 660 -25.79 14.43 9.25
C LEU A 660 -25.58 14.57 10.77
N GLY A 661 -26.53 15.17 11.48
CA GLY A 661 -26.52 15.28 12.94
C GLY A 661 -26.55 13.93 13.66
N ILE A 662 -27.38 12.99 13.20
CA ILE A 662 -27.47 11.63 13.77
C ILE A 662 -26.18 10.84 13.51
N CYS A 663 -25.59 10.95 12.32
CA CYS A 663 -24.29 10.35 12.02
C CYS A 663 -23.18 10.91 12.92
N ALA A 664 -23.15 12.22 13.14
CA ALA A 664 -22.20 12.87 14.05
C ALA A 664 -22.42 12.45 15.51
N ALA A 665 -23.67 12.35 15.97
CA ALA A 665 -24.01 11.93 17.33
C ALA A 665 -23.68 10.45 17.58
N ALA A 666 -23.99 9.56 16.64
CA ALA A 666 -23.65 8.14 16.74
C ALA A 666 -22.13 7.94 16.74
N GLN A 667 -21.39 8.73 15.95
CA GLN A 667 -19.93 8.75 15.99
C GLN A 667 -19.40 9.25 17.34
N PHE A 668 -19.99 10.32 17.90
CA PHE A 668 -19.63 10.84 19.23
C PHE A 668 -19.86 9.81 20.35
N VAL A 669 -20.97 9.07 20.30
CA VAL A 669 -21.26 8.01 21.28
C VAL A 669 -20.29 6.84 21.11
N ALA A 670 -19.95 6.47 19.87
CA ALA A 670 -18.98 5.41 19.60
C ALA A 670 -17.56 5.78 20.08
N THR A 671 -17.13 7.04 19.90
CA THR A 671 -15.84 7.52 20.42
C THR A 671 -15.84 7.66 21.94
N TRP A 672 -16.93 8.12 22.54
CA TRP A 672 -17.07 8.23 24.00
C TRP A 672 -17.05 6.86 24.70
N LEU A 673 -17.71 5.85 24.12
CA LEU A 673 -17.69 4.48 24.66
C LEU A 673 -16.33 3.78 24.46
N ALA A 674 -15.58 4.13 23.41
CA ALA A 674 -14.25 3.58 23.16
C ALA A 674 -13.19 4.12 24.12
N GLY A 675 -13.30 5.39 24.55
CA GLY A 675 -12.37 6.03 25.50
C GLY A 675 -12.49 5.61 26.97
N ARG A 676 -13.32 4.60 27.29
CA ARG A 676 -13.51 4.07 28.66
C ARG A 676 -12.79 2.72 28.91
N ARG A 677 -11.86 2.32 28.05
CA ARG A 677 -11.08 1.08 28.22
C ARG A 677 -9.60 1.35 28.36
#